data_AF-A0A2Y9N400-F1
#
_entry.id   AF-A0A2Y9N400-F1
#
_cell.length_a   1.000
_cell.length_b   1.000
_cell.length_c   1.000
_cell.angle_alpha   90.00
_cell.angle_beta   90.00
_cell.angle_gamma   90.00
#
_symmetry.space_group_name_H-M   'P 1'
#
loop_
_entity.id
_entity.type
_entity.pdbx_description
1 polymer ?
#
loop_
_entity_poly.entity_id
_entity_poly.type
_entity_poly.pdbx_seq_one_letter_code
_entity_poly.pdbx_strand_id
1 'polypeptide(L)'
;MELRRRDYHVERPLLNQEQLEELGNRSSATGTLQWRTWFRCSHARARALLLQYFPVLAWLPQYPVRDWLLGDLLSGLSVAIMQLPQGLAYALLAGLPPVFGLYSSFYPVFIYFLFGTSRHISVGTFAVMSVMVGSVTESLAPDEAFLQASNSTVDVAARDAARVQVASTLSVLVGLFQVGLGLVHFGFVVTYLSEPLVRAYTTAASVQVFVSQLKYVFGLHLSSRSGPLSLIYTVLEVCWKLPQTVVGTMVTAVVAGVVLVLVKLFNDKLRRQLPMPLPGELLTLIGATGISYGVGLQHRFGVDVVGKIPAGLVPPVAPSPQLFARLVGNAFAIAVVGFAIAISLGKIFALRHGYRVDSNQELVALGLSNLIGGIFQCFPVSCSMSRSLVQESTGGNTQVAGAISSLFILIIIVKLGELFQDLPKAVLAAVIIVNLKGMLMQFTDICSLWKANRVDLLIWLVTFVATILLNLDLGLAVAVVFSLLLVVVRTQLPHYAVLGQVPDTDIYRDVAEYSEAREVPGVKVFRSSATMYFANAELYSDMLKQRCGVNVDHLISQKKKLLRKQELKLKRLQKENKLPKQAAASKGTSISINVNTSVTDIESNDVEGSKAKQVSAGTELEDTAARGQEDAKAPDMSSLKTLGLPQPDFHSLILDLSSLSFVDTVCLKSLKNLPWSRSLRRGTSSMHLSPSSISLPLSTMLSSLHSNTQGPAPSTLFWLPNSDRAATLPETAHLWRLRPVTREDPLPLGCLQMSPRSPLHTHAHNSGMEVLGLQVQCSRPGIRHWPSWRSMHVFSLRNKDLFAQCQALLWLGGALAGARV
;
A
#
# COMPACT_ATOMS: atom_id res chain seq x y z
N MET A 1 -0.89 -40.00 10.22
CA MET A 1 -1.14 -40.18 8.77
C MET A 1 0.20 -40.41 8.10
N GLU A 2 0.55 -41.66 7.83
CA GLU A 2 1.66 -41.97 6.93
C GLU A 2 1.23 -41.61 5.51
N LEU A 3 1.78 -40.52 4.97
CA LEU A 3 1.67 -40.23 3.55
C LEU A 3 2.34 -41.39 2.80
N ARG A 4 1.54 -42.33 2.27
CA ARG A 4 1.98 -43.30 1.26
C ARG A 4 2.69 -42.50 0.16
N ARG A 5 4.02 -42.61 0.07
CA ARG A 5 4.79 -42.11 -1.07
C ARG A 5 4.17 -42.76 -2.30
N ARG A 6 3.50 -41.96 -3.13
CA ARG A 6 3.08 -42.39 -4.46
C ARG A 6 4.27 -42.14 -5.37
N ASP A 7 4.65 -43.17 -6.13
CA ASP A 7 5.70 -43.02 -7.14
C ASP A 7 5.22 -42.07 -8.24
N TYR A 8 6.09 -41.15 -8.65
CA TYR A 8 5.81 -40.18 -9.71
C TYR A 8 6.38 -40.75 -11.02
N HIS A 9 5.52 -41.36 -11.83
CA HIS A 9 5.89 -41.93 -13.13
C HIS A 9 5.11 -41.22 -14.23
N VAL A 10 5.83 -40.58 -15.16
CA VAL A 10 5.27 -39.85 -16.29
C VAL A 10 6.04 -40.25 -17.54
N GLU A 11 5.36 -40.91 -18.47
CA GLU A 11 5.87 -41.22 -19.80
C GLU A 11 5.02 -40.47 -20.83
N ARG A 12 5.65 -39.55 -21.57
CA ARG A 12 5.02 -38.79 -22.65
C ARG A 12 6.07 -38.32 -23.65
N PRO A 13 5.69 -38.09 -24.92
CA PRO A 13 6.57 -37.43 -25.87
C PRO A 13 6.91 -36.01 -25.40
N LEU A 14 8.13 -35.56 -25.70
CA LEU A 14 8.53 -34.16 -25.51
C LEU A 14 7.82 -33.30 -26.54
N LEU A 15 7.09 -32.29 -26.06
CA LEU A 15 6.30 -31.38 -26.89
C LEU A 15 6.89 -29.97 -26.78
N ASN A 16 7.09 -29.33 -27.93
CA ASN A 16 7.35 -27.89 -28.00
C ASN A 16 6.04 -27.10 -27.93
N GLN A 17 6.13 -25.79 -27.69
CA GLN A 17 4.96 -24.91 -27.57
C GLN A 17 4.03 -25.00 -28.80
N GLU A 18 4.60 -25.10 -30.01
CA GLU A 18 3.82 -25.20 -31.25
C GLU A 18 3.04 -26.52 -31.32
N GLN A 19 3.70 -27.64 -30.98
CA GLN A 19 3.04 -28.95 -30.92
C GLN A 19 1.95 -28.98 -29.84
N LEU A 20 2.15 -28.26 -28.73
CA LEU A 20 1.15 -28.12 -27.67
C LEU A 20 -0.05 -27.26 -28.11
N GLU A 21 0.18 -26.20 -28.89
CA GLU A 21 -0.87 -25.34 -29.45
C GLU A 21 -1.65 -26.05 -30.59
N GLU A 22 -1.00 -26.95 -31.33
CA GLU A 22 -1.65 -27.85 -32.28
C GLU A 22 -2.51 -28.92 -31.58
N LEU A 23 -2.01 -29.48 -30.46
CA LEU A 23 -2.76 -30.47 -29.65
C LEU A 23 -3.89 -29.84 -28.84
N GLY A 24 -3.73 -28.57 -28.42
CA GLY A 24 -4.69 -27.85 -27.60
C GLY A 24 -5.16 -26.58 -28.30
N ASN A 25 -6.37 -26.61 -28.88
CA ASN A 25 -7.02 -25.46 -29.50
C ASN A 25 -7.00 -24.22 -28.59
N ARG A 26 -6.02 -23.34 -28.79
CA ARG A 26 -5.88 -22.09 -28.02
C ARG A 26 -6.91 -21.08 -28.53
N SER A 27 -8.11 -21.09 -27.94
CA SER A 27 -9.07 -20.01 -28.18
C SER A 27 -8.52 -18.72 -27.57
N SER A 28 -8.36 -17.66 -28.38
CA SER A 28 -8.10 -16.35 -27.80
C SER A 28 -9.32 -15.98 -26.98
N ALA A 29 -9.17 -15.80 -25.67
CA ALA A 29 -10.24 -15.25 -24.85
C ALA A 29 -10.74 -13.98 -25.55
N THR A 30 -12.01 -13.96 -25.92
CA THR A 30 -12.63 -12.81 -26.58
C THR A 30 -12.34 -11.60 -25.73
N GLY A 31 -11.56 -10.66 -26.27
CA GLY A 31 -11.26 -9.40 -25.60
C GLY A 31 -12.58 -8.74 -25.24
N THR A 32 -12.98 -8.84 -23.98
CA THR A 32 -14.16 -8.17 -23.50
C THR A 32 -13.83 -6.69 -23.54
N LEU A 33 -14.20 -6.03 -24.65
CA LEU A 33 -14.22 -4.58 -24.79
C LEU A 33 -15.29 -4.02 -23.83
N GLN A 34 -15.00 -4.12 -22.53
CA GLN A 34 -15.88 -3.71 -21.42
C GLN A 34 -16.30 -2.26 -21.58
N TRP A 35 -15.46 -1.41 -22.17
CA TRP A 35 -15.72 0.01 -22.41
C TRP A 35 -16.97 0.28 -23.25
N ARG A 36 -17.32 -0.57 -24.22
CA ARG A 36 -18.56 -0.40 -25.01
C ARG A 36 -19.84 -0.70 -24.21
N THR A 37 -19.73 -1.45 -23.10
CA THR A 37 -20.87 -1.74 -22.22
C THR A 37 -21.05 -0.71 -21.11
N TRP A 38 -20.07 0.15 -20.84
CA TRP A 38 -20.16 1.20 -19.81
C TRP A 38 -21.20 2.26 -20.15
N PHE A 39 -21.42 2.55 -21.44
CA PHE A 39 -22.38 3.56 -21.90
C PHE A 39 -23.80 3.03 -22.14
N ARG A 40 -24.07 1.73 -21.91
CA ARG A 40 -25.44 1.18 -22.00
C ARG A 40 -26.10 1.22 -20.61
N CYS A 41 -26.92 2.24 -20.38
CA CYS A 41 -27.77 2.35 -19.20
C CYS A 41 -28.94 1.37 -19.30
N SER A 42 -28.74 0.13 -18.83
CA SER A 42 -29.85 -0.80 -18.55
C SER A 42 -30.39 -0.56 -17.14
N HIS A 43 -31.70 -0.71 -16.94
CA HIS A 43 -32.35 -0.65 -15.63
C HIS A 43 -31.68 -1.59 -14.61
N ALA A 44 -31.21 -2.76 -15.04
CA ALA A 44 -30.48 -3.70 -14.18
C ALA A 44 -29.12 -3.13 -13.70
N ARG A 45 -28.43 -2.36 -14.54
CA ARG A 45 -27.14 -1.74 -14.21
C ARG A 45 -27.31 -0.53 -13.30
N ALA A 46 -28.37 0.26 -13.51
CA ALA A 46 -28.74 1.34 -12.60
C ALA A 46 -29.08 0.81 -11.19
N ARG A 47 -29.86 -0.29 -11.11
CA ARG A 47 -30.13 -0.96 -9.82
C ARG A 47 -28.87 -1.51 -9.17
N ALA A 48 -27.96 -2.11 -9.95
CA ALA A 48 -26.68 -2.60 -9.43
C ALA A 48 -25.79 -1.48 -8.90
N LEU A 49 -25.69 -0.35 -9.61
CA LEU A 49 -24.95 0.84 -9.15
C LEU A 49 -25.57 1.44 -7.89
N LEU A 50 -26.90 1.51 -7.82
CA LEU A 50 -27.60 2.01 -6.63
C LEU A 50 -27.29 1.14 -5.41
N LEU A 51 -27.34 -0.19 -5.54
CA LEU A 51 -26.99 -1.11 -4.45
C LEU A 51 -25.49 -1.09 -4.10
N GLN A 52 -24.62 -0.73 -5.04
CA GLN A 52 -23.18 -0.56 -4.79
C GLN A 52 -22.89 0.71 -3.99
N TYR A 53 -23.50 1.84 -4.36
CA TYR A 53 -23.29 3.13 -3.69
C TYR A 53 -24.11 3.30 -2.41
N PHE A 54 -25.24 2.61 -2.27
CA PHE A 54 -26.03 2.54 -1.03
C PHE A 54 -26.06 1.11 -0.49
N PRO A 55 -24.96 0.63 0.12
CA PRO A 55 -24.89 -0.72 0.69
C PRO A 55 -26.00 -1.01 1.71
N VAL A 56 -26.48 0.00 2.42
CA VAL A 56 -27.60 -0.12 3.38
C VAL A 56 -28.83 -0.78 2.78
N LEU A 57 -29.15 -0.49 1.51
CA LEU A 57 -30.30 -1.07 0.83
C LEU A 57 -30.12 -2.55 0.49
N ALA A 58 -28.88 -3.04 0.45
CA ALA A 58 -28.58 -4.44 0.19
C ALA A 58 -28.61 -5.28 1.47
N TRP A 59 -28.03 -4.80 2.57
CA TRP A 59 -27.89 -5.60 3.80
C TRP A 59 -29.02 -5.39 4.81
N LEU A 60 -29.64 -4.20 4.88
CA LEU A 60 -30.70 -3.91 5.87
C LEU A 60 -31.94 -4.82 5.70
N PRO A 61 -32.41 -5.15 4.48
CA PRO A 61 -33.53 -6.09 4.31
C PRO A 61 -33.21 -7.53 4.71
N GLN A 62 -31.93 -7.91 4.75
CA GLN A 62 -31.47 -9.25 5.13
C GLN A 62 -31.05 -9.33 6.60
N TYR A 63 -31.34 -8.29 7.39
CA TYR A 63 -30.90 -8.18 8.77
C TYR A 63 -31.71 -9.10 9.71
N PRO A 64 -31.08 -10.08 10.39
CA PRO A 64 -31.77 -10.95 11.34
C PRO A 64 -32.03 -10.20 12.66
N VAL A 65 -33.21 -9.55 12.74
CA VAL A 65 -33.60 -8.68 13.85
C VAL A 65 -33.52 -9.38 15.21
N ARG A 66 -33.94 -10.65 15.30
CA ARG A 66 -34.00 -11.37 16.58
C ARG A 66 -32.62 -11.66 17.18
N ASP A 67 -31.64 -11.93 16.33
CA ASP A 67 -30.33 -12.40 16.77
C ASP A 67 -29.34 -11.24 16.95
N TRP A 68 -29.39 -10.23 16.07
CA TRP A 68 -28.35 -9.19 16.03
C TRP A 68 -28.76 -7.87 16.71
N LEU A 69 -30.07 -7.58 16.84
CA LEU A 69 -30.52 -6.27 17.36
C LEU A 69 -30.05 -5.99 18.78
N LEU A 70 -30.08 -6.99 19.67
CA LEU A 70 -29.60 -6.82 21.05
C LEU A 70 -28.08 -6.58 21.08
N GLY A 71 -27.32 -7.32 20.28
CA GLY A 71 -25.87 -7.13 20.16
C GLY A 71 -25.51 -5.75 19.63
N ASP A 72 -26.16 -5.31 18.54
CA ASP A 72 -25.93 -3.99 17.93
C ASP A 72 -26.43 -2.84 18.83
N LEU A 73 -27.48 -3.03 19.63
CA LEU A 73 -27.95 -2.04 20.60
C LEU A 73 -26.98 -1.85 21.75
N LEU A 74 -26.55 -2.94 22.39
CA LEU A 74 -25.59 -2.89 23.51
C LEU A 74 -24.23 -2.38 23.03
N SER A 75 -23.83 -2.79 21.83
CA SER A 75 -22.61 -2.34 21.17
C SER A 75 -22.67 -0.85 20.82
N GLY A 76 -23.75 -0.40 20.20
CA GLY A 76 -23.95 1.01 19.86
C GLY A 76 -23.98 1.91 21.09
N LEU A 77 -24.64 1.48 22.17
CA LEU A 77 -24.63 2.22 23.44
C LEU A 77 -23.22 2.28 24.04
N SER A 78 -22.48 1.17 24.06
CA SER A 78 -21.10 1.11 24.57
C SER A 78 -20.17 2.02 23.79
N VAL A 79 -20.29 2.02 22.45
CA VAL A 79 -19.52 2.90 21.56
C VAL A 79 -19.87 4.36 21.81
N ALA A 80 -21.15 4.70 21.96
CA ALA A 80 -21.59 6.08 22.23
C ALA A 80 -21.02 6.60 23.55
N ILE A 81 -21.00 5.73 24.57
CA ILE A 81 -20.45 6.07 25.88
C ILE A 81 -18.95 6.36 25.82
N MET A 82 -18.18 5.63 25.00
CA MET A 82 -16.77 5.96 24.75
C MET A 82 -16.60 7.19 23.86
N GLN A 83 -17.51 7.38 22.90
CA GLN A 83 -17.47 8.47 21.94
C GLN A 83 -17.66 9.83 22.62
N LEU A 84 -18.45 9.90 23.69
CA LEU A 84 -18.75 11.14 24.40
C LEU A 84 -17.48 11.86 24.94
N PRO A 85 -16.68 11.28 25.85
CA PRO A 85 -15.48 11.93 26.37
C PRO A 85 -14.42 12.11 25.28
N GLN A 86 -14.28 11.14 24.37
CA GLN A 86 -13.33 11.22 23.26
C GLN A 86 -13.67 12.36 22.29
N GLY A 87 -14.95 12.56 21.97
CA GLY A 87 -15.45 13.66 21.16
C GLY A 87 -15.07 15.01 21.74
N LEU A 88 -15.43 15.26 23.00
CA LEU A 88 -15.12 16.50 23.71
C LEU A 88 -13.61 16.78 23.75
N ALA A 89 -12.81 15.77 24.09
CA ALA A 89 -11.38 15.91 24.24
C ALA A 89 -10.64 16.09 22.90
N TYR A 90 -11.11 15.41 21.84
CA TYR A 90 -10.53 15.53 20.50
C TYR A 90 -10.88 16.85 19.81
N ALA A 91 -12.03 17.45 20.10
CA ALA A 91 -12.30 18.83 19.67
C ALA A 91 -11.32 19.84 20.28
N LEU A 92 -10.96 19.68 21.57
CA LEU A 92 -9.93 20.50 22.20
C LEU A 92 -8.56 20.33 21.55
N LEU A 93 -8.21 19.10 21.13
CA LEU A 93 -7.00 18.84 20.34
C LEU A 93 -7.01 19.52 18.97
N ALA A 94 -8.18 19.66 18.35
CA ALA A 94 -8.35 20.37 17.10
C ALA A 94 -8.37 21.90 17.26
N GLY A 95 -8.21 22.41 18.49
CA GLY A 95 -8.29 23.84 18.82
C GLY A 95 -9.71 24.40 18.74
N LEU A 96 -10.73 23.53 18.80
CA LEU A 96 -12.14 23.89 18.66
C LEU A 96 -12.88 23.80 20.00
N PRO A 97 -14.03 24.49 20.13
CA PRO A 97 -14.94 24.28 21.26
C PRO A 97 -15.38 22.82 21.37
N PRO A 98 -15.46 22.24 22.58
CA PRO A 98 -15.76 20.82 22.78
C PRO A 98 -17.03 20.29 22.11
N VAL A 99 -18.05 21.15 21.96
CA VAL A 99 -19.34 20.80 21.34
C VAL A 99 -19.19 20.28 19.91
N PHE A 100 -18.23 20.80 19.14
CA PHE A 100 -17.98 20.37 17.76
C PHE A 100 -17.46 18.92 17.69
N GLY A 101 -16.91 18.41 18.79
CA GLY A 101 -16.59 17.01 18.96
C GLY A 101 -17.83 16.12 18.99
N LEU A 102 -18.91 16.59 19.62
CA LEU A 102 -20.18 15.88 19.67
C LEU A 102 -20.89 15.91 18.30
N TYR A 103 -20.90 17.06 17.62
CA TYR A 103 -21.45 17.15 16.26
C TYR A 103 -20.71 16.22 15.28
N SER A 104 -19.37 16.20 15.33
CA SER A 104 -18.53 15.30 14.52
C SER A 104 -18.69 13.83 14.91
N SER A 105 -19.24 13.53 16.08
CA SER A 105 -19.59 12.19 16.54
C SER A 105 -21.01 11.77 16.16
N PHE A 106 -21.83 12.70 15.68
CA PHE A 106 -23.22 12.47 15.29
C PHE A 106 -23.36 12.40 13.76
N TYR A 107 -23.21 13.53 13.06
CA TYR A 107 -23.52 13.61 11.63
C TYR A 107 -22.68 12.65 10.78
N PRO A 108 -21.34 12.66 10.86
CA PRO A 108 -20.52 11.81 9.98
C PRO A 108 -20.73 10.31 10.23
N VAL A 109 -21.03 9.93 11.47
CA VAL A 109 -21.29 8.54 11.88
C VAL A 109 -22.61 8.04 11.31
N PHE A 110 -23.65 8.88 11.37
CA PHE A 110 -24.94 8.58 10.77
C PHE A 110 -24.85 8.47 9.24
N ILE A 111 -24.08 9.34 8.58
CA ILE A 111 -23.82 9.23 7.14
C ILE A 111 -23.04 7.95 6.82
N TYR A 112 -22.05 7.59 7.64
CA TYR A 112 -21.27 6.37 7.41
C TYR A 112 -22.13 5.10 7.49
N PHE A 113 -23.13 5.06 8.38
CA PHE A 113 -24.09 3.96 8.45
C PHE A 113 -24.81 3.71 7.10
N LEU A 114 -25.09 4.75 6.32
CA LEU A 114 -25.80 4.64 5.05
C LEU A 114 -24.91 4.16 3.90
N PHE A 115 -23.66 4.65 3.85
CA PHE A 115 -22.78 4.47 2.69
C PHE A 115 -21.64 3.46 2.92
N GLY A 116 -21.33 3.12 4.17
CA GLY A 116 -20.22 2.25 4.56
C GLY A 116 -20.45 0.78 4.19
N THR A 117 -19.36 0.08 3.85
CA THR A 117 -19.35 -1.36 3.54
C THR A 117 -18.82 -2.20 4.70
N SER A 118 -17.93 -1.64 5.52
CA SER A 118 -17.42 -2.33 6.69
C SER A 118 -18.48 -2.39 7.79
N ARG A 119 -18.61 -3.55 8.45
CA ARG A 119 -19.64 -3.80 9.46
C ARG A 119 -19.24 -3.42 10.89
N HIS A 120 -17.94 -3.42 11.18
CA HIS A 120 -17.43 -3.35 12.55
C HIS A 120 -16.61 -2.09 12.84
N ILE A 121 -16.23 -1.31 11.82
CA ILE A 121 -15.48 -0.08 12.09
C ILE A 121 -16.40 0.99 12.68
N SER A 122 -15.91 1.64 13.72
CA SER A 122 -16.57 2.77 14.37
C SER A 122 -15.95 4.07 13.86
N VAL A 123 -16.68 4.77 12.99
CA VAL A 123 -16.31 6.11 12.49
C VAL A 123 -16.65 7.16 13.55
N GLY A 124 -15.88 8.25 13.61
CA GLY A 124 -16.12 9.38 14.50
C GLY A 124 -14.86 10.22 14.71
N THR A 125 -14.81 10.97 15.80
CA THR A 125 -13.60 11.74 16.13
C THR A 125 -12.41 10.82 16.38
N PHE A 126 -11.23 11.22 15.91
CA PHE A 126 -10.00 10.47 16.05
C PHE A 126 -8.84 11.39 16.39
N ALA A 127 -7.96 10.96 17.30
CA ALA A 127 -6.89 11.78 17.86
C ALA A 127 -5.95 12.34 16.77
N VAL A 128 -5.55 11.49 15.81
CA VAL A 128 -4.64 11.88 14.74
C VAL A 128 -5.26 12.92 13.82
N MET A 129 -6.51 12.72 13.41
CA MET A 129 -7.25 13.70 12.60
C MET A 129 -7.39 15.03 13.34
N SER A 130 -7.62 14.97 14.64
CA SER A 130 -7.80 16.16 15.46
C SER A 130 -6.51 16.97 15.61
N VAL A 131 -5.36 16.31 15.78
CA VAL A 131 -4.06 16.99 15.79
C VAL A 131 -3.74 17.61 14.42
N MET A 132 -4.04 16.91 13.31
CA MET A 132 -3.84 17.48 11.97
C MET A 132 -4.76 18.67 11.69
N VAL A 133 -6.00 18.66 12.19
CA VAL A 133 -6.89 19.82 12.09
C VAL A 133 -6.39 20.95 13.00
N GLY A 134 -5.95 20.61 14.21
CA GLY A 134 -5.40 21.55 15.19
C GLY A 134 -4.19 22.33 14.67
N SER A 135 -3.24 21.66 14.00
CA SER A 135 -2.09 22.33 13.42
C SER A 135 -2.49 23.35 12.34
N VAL A 136 -3.55 23.06 11.57
CA VAL A 136 -4.07 23.95 10.53
C VAL A 136 -4.86 25.11 11.11
N THR A 137 -5.71 24.87 12.11
CA THR A 137 -6.49 25.92 12.78
C THR A 137 -5.57 26.87 13.55
N GLU A 138 -4.54 26.37 14.22
CA GLU A 138 -3.55 27.19 14.92
C GLU A 138 -2.70 28.03 13.94
N SER A 139 -2.34 27.47 12.78
CA SER A 139 -1.56 28.19 11.76
C SER A 139 -2.33 29.29 11.05
N LEU A 140 -3.63 29.09 10.77
CA LEU A 140 -4.46 30.05 10.03
C LEU A 140 -5.22 31.03 10.93
N ALA A 141 -5.47 30.66 12.18
CA ALA A 141 -6.14 31.48 13.19
C ALA A 141 -5.34 31.45 14.51
N PRO A 142 -4.13 32.04 14.52
CA PRO A 142 -3.30 32.13 15.72
C PRO A 142 -3.96 33.03 16.77
N ASP A 143 -3.69 32.78 18.05
CA ASP A 143 -4.27 33.55 19.15
C ASP A 143 -3.92 35.06 19.06
N GLU A 144 -2.76 35.40 18.50
CA GLU A 144 -2.27 36.78 18.30
C GLU A 144 -3.18 37.61 17.39
N ALA A 145 -3.85 36.98 16.42
CA ALA A 145 -4.72 37.68 15.47
C ALA A 145 -6.04 38.19 16.10
N PHE A 146 -6.37 37.72 17.31
CA PHE A 146 -7.61 38.03 18.01
C PHE A 146 -7.38 38.80 19.32
N LEU A 147 -6.21 39.43 19.46
CA LEU A 147 -5.92 40.31 20.58
C LEU A 147 -6.75 41.59 20.46
N GLN A 148 -7.54 41.89 21.48
CA GLN A 148 -8.25 43.17 21.56
C GLN A 148 -7.24 44.29 21.85
N ALA A 149 -7.25 45.31 21.00
CA ALA A 149 -6.30 46.44 21.01
C ALA A 149 -6.25 47.20 22.36
N SER A 150 -7.28 47.09 23.19
CA SER A 150 -7.44 47.90 24.40
C SER A 150 -6.87 47.25 25.67
N ASN A 151 -6.75 45.91 25.76
CA ASN A 151 -6.46 45.22 27.03
C ASN A 151 -5.57 43.95 26.92
N SER A 152 -4.98 43.64 25.77
CA SER A 152 -4.22 42.39 25.55
C SER A 152 -4.99 41.10 25.89
N THR A 153 -6.33 41.18 25.95
CA THR A 153 -7.23 40.05 26.15
C THR A 153 -7.62 39.46 24.80
N VAL A 154 -7.52 38.15 24.66
CA VAL A 154 -7.93 37.43 23.44
C VAL A 154 -9.45 37.35 23.39
N ASP A 155 -10.06 37.77 22.28
CA ASP A 155 -11.48 37.53 22.03
C ASP A 155 -11.71 36.04 21.70
N VAL A 156 -12.03 35.27 22.74
CA VAL A 156 -12.24 33.82 22.66
C VAL A 156 -13.38 33.47 21.70
N ALA A 157 -14.45 34.26 21.67
CA ALA A 157 -15.62 33.97 20.85
C ALA A 157 -15.33 34.18 19.37
N ALA A 158 -14.69 35.29 19.00
CA ALA A 158 -14.30 35.58 17.63
C ALA A 158 -13.26 34.56 17.11
N ARG A 159 -12.28 34.22 17.94
CA ARG A 159 -11.27 33.21 17.61
C ARG A 159 -11.90 31.84 17.36
N ASP A 160 -12.75 31.38 18.27
CA ASP A 160 -13.35 30.05 18.18
C ASP A 160 -14.26 29.95 16.96
N ALA A 161 -15.00 31.01 16.62
CA ALA A 161 -15.80 31.08 15.40
C ALA A 161 -14.94 30.94 14.13
N ALA A 162 -13.80 31.66 14.06
CA ALA A 162 -12.87 31.56 12.95
C ALA A 162 -12.25 30.14 12.82
N ARG A 163 -11.86 29.53 13.94
CA ARG A 163 -11.32 28.15 13.95
C ARG A 163 -12.35 27.13 13.49
N VAL A 164 -13.60 27.27 13.91
CA VAL A 164 -14.71 26.42 13.44
C VAL A 164 -14.91 26.56 11.94
N GLN A 165 -14.86 27.78 11.39
CA GLN A 165 -14.98 28.02 9.95
C GLN A 165 -13.83 27.39 9.15
N VAL A 166 -12.60 27.45 9.67
CA VAL A 166 -11.44 26.78 9.07
C VAL A 166 -11.62 25.27 9.09
N ALA A 167 -12.00 24.69 10.24
CA ALA A 167 -12.16 23.25 10.39
C ALA A 167 -13.31 22.67 9.57
N SER A 168 -14.44 23.38 9.47
CA SER A 168 -15.59 22.97 8.66
C SER A 168 -15.28 23.02 7.17
N THR A 169 -14.62 24.10 6.72
CA THR A 169 -14.15 24.25 5.34
C THR A 169 -13.14 23.15 4.97
N LEU A 170 -12.23 22.85 5.90
CA LEU A 170 -11.27 21.75 5.75
C LEU A 170 -11.99 20.40 5.65
N SER A 171 -13.02 20.15 6.46
CA SER A 171 -13.85 18.92 6.38
C SER A 171 -14.53 18.74 5.04
N VAL A 172 -15.14 19.82 4.51
CA VAL A 172 -15.74 19.80 3.16
C VAL A 172 -14.69 19.44 2.11
N LEU A 173 -13.52 20.08 2.15
CA LEU A 173 -12.47 19.86 1.15
C LEU A 173 -11.87 18.45 1.23
N VAL A 174 -11.66 17.93 2.45
CA VAL A 174 -11.28 16.53 2.69
C VAL A 174 -12.31 15.58 2.11
N GLY A 175 -13.60 15.84 2.34
CA GLY A 175 -14.70 15.06 1.81
C GLY A 175 -14.75 15.07 0.28
N LEU A 176 -14.57 16.24 -0.34
CA LEU A 176 -14.49 16.38 -1.81
C LEU A 176 -13.32 15.60 -2.41
N PHE A 177 -12.14 15.66 -1.79
CA PHE A 177 -10.99 14.87 -2.24
C PHE A 177 -11.25 13.37 -2.10
N GLN A 178 -11.82 12.93 -0.97
CA GLN A 178 -12.15 11.52 -0.75
C GLN A 178 -13.19 11.02 -1.75
N VAL A 179 -14.30 11.74 -1.95
CA VAL A 179 -15.31 11.37 -2.97
C VAL A 179 -14.68 11.37 -4.36
N GLY A 180 -13.92 12.40 -4.73
CA GLY A 180 -13.26 12.48 -6.03
C GLY A 180 -12.29 11.33 -6.31
N LEU A 181 -11.42 11.01 -5.34
CA LEU A 181 -10.51 9.88 -5.43
C LEU A 181 -11.26 8.53 -5.48
N GLY A 182 -12.39 8.42 -4.79
CA GLY A 182 -13.27 7.24 -4.84
C GLY A 182 -13.90 7.04 -6.22
N LEU A 183 -14.39 8.11 -6.84
CA LEU A 183 -14.99 8.08 -8.19
C LEU A 183 -13.96 7.72 -9.28
N VAL A 184 -12.70 8.18 -9.13
CA VAL A 184 -11.59 7.81 -10.03
C VAL A 184 -11.06 6.39 -9.76
N HIS A 185 -11.65 5.66 -8.81
CA HIS A 185 -11.21 4.32 -8.39
C HIS A 185 -9.75 4.30 -7.87
N PHE A 186 -9.33 5.39 -7.22
CA PHE A 186 -7.98 5.53 -6.65
C PHE A 186 -7.75 4.65 -5.41
N GLY A 187 -8.74 3.86 -4.97
CA GLY A 187 -8.62 2.91 -3.87
C GLY A 187 -7.54 1.85 -4.06
N PHE A 188 -7.00 1.69 -5.29
CA PHE A 188 -5.86 0.80 -5.54
C PHE A 188 -4.57 1.28 -4.86
N VAL A 189 -4.36 2.60 -4.71
CA VAL A 189 -3.10 3.17 -4.18
C VAL A 189 -2.86 2.79 -2.73
N VAL A 190 -3.94 2.57 -1.99
CA VAL A 190 -3.87 2.07 -0.61
C VAL A 190 -3.23 0.69 -0.50
N THR A 191 -3.22 -0.11 -1.57
CA THR A 191 -2.53 -1.41 -1.57
C THR A 191 -1.02 -1.24 -1.33
N TYR A 192 -0.47 -0.05 -1.57
CA TYR A 192 0.94 0.27 -1.33
C TYR A 192 1.24 0.81 0.09
N LEU A 193 0.22 1.07 0.91
CA LEU A 193 0.39 1.43 2.32
C LEU A 193 0.58 0.14 3.13
N SER A 194 1.83 -0.16 3.45
CA SER A 194 2.18 -1.35 4.22
C SER A 194 1.65 -1.24 5.66
N GLU A 195 1.30 -2.38 6.26
CA GLU A 195 0.86 -2.43 7.66
C GLU A 195 1.91 -1.86 8.64
N PRO A 196 3.22 -2.14 8.52
CA PRO A 196 4.26 -1.53 9.35
C PRO A 196 4.27 0.00 9.27
N LEU A 197 4.04 0.58 8.09
CA LEU A 197 3.96 2.03 7.90
C LEU A 197 2.80 2.61 8.72
N VAL A 198 1.60 2.02 8.59
CA VAL A 198 0.41 2.52 9.31
C VAL A 198 0.60 2.42 10.82
N ARG A 199 1.14 1.30 11.33
CA ARG A 199 1.41 1.11 12.77
C ARG A 199 2.47 2.10 13.29
N ALA A 200 3.56 2.31 12.57
CA ALA A 200 4.57 3.31 12.93
C ALA A 200 3.98 4.72 12.99
N TYR A 201 3.19 5.07 11.99
CA TYR A 201 2.52 6.36 11.89
C TYR A 201 1.56 6.59 13.06
N THR A 202 0.70 5.61 13.39
CA THR A 202 -0.21 5.72 14.54
C THR A 202 0.54 5.78 15.88
N THR A 203 1.67 5.07 16.00
CA THR A 203 2.53 5.14 17.19
C THR A 203 3.13 6.53 17.35
N ALA A 204 3.73 7.10 16.30
CA ALA A 204 4.27 8.46 16.33
C ALA A 204 3.19 9.50 16.61
N ALA A 205 2.01 9.35 15.99
CA ALA A 205 0.87 10.22 16.26
C ALA A 205 0.39 10.13 17.71
N SER A 206 0.41 8.94 18.33
CA SER A 206 0.07 8.78 19.75
C SER A 206 1.05 9.49 20.68
N VAL A 207 2.35 9.50 20.35
CA VAL A 207 3.36 10.30 21.07
C VAL A 207 3.06 11.79 20.95
N GLN A 208 2.72 12.26 19.75
CA GLN A 208 2.37 13.66 19.53
C GLN A 208 1.10 14.06 20.30
N VAL A 209 0.06 13.23 20.28
CA VAL A 209 -1.15 13.46 21.06
C VAL A 209 -0.84 13.50 22.56
N PHE A 210 0.01 12.58 23.06
CA PHE A 210 0.42 12.55 24.46
C PHE A 210 1.09 13.88 24.87
N VAL A 211 2.05 14.37 24.09
CA VAL A 211 2.71 15.66 24.34
C VAL A 211 1.69 16.81 24.33
N SER A 212 0.78 16.83 23.36
CA SER A 212 -0.27 17.85 23.29
C SER A 212 -1.26 17.82 24.46
N GLN A 213 -1.41 16.69 25.17
CA GLN A 213 -2.23 16.60 26.39
C GLN A 213 -1.55 17.18 27.63
N LEU A 214 -0.21 17.26 27.65
CA LEU A 214 0.52 17.73 28.84
C LEU A 214 0.11 19.16 29.25
N LYS A 215 -0.26 20.02 28.29
CA LYS A 215 -0.75 21.37 28.58
C LYS A 215 -2.00 21.38 29.48
N TYR A 216 -2.92 20.44 29.26
CA TYR A 216 -4.15 20.32 30.05
C TYR A 216 -3.95 19.59 31.38
N VAL A 217 -2.98 18.68 31.45
CA VAL A 217 -2.59 18.00 32.71
C VAL A 217 -1.96 19.00 33.67
N PHE A 218 -1.04 19.82 33.16
CA PHE A 218 -0.27 20.79 33.95
C PHE A 218 -0.95 22.16 34.11
N GLY A 219 -2.04 22.41 33.37
CA GLY A 219 -2.74 23.70 33.39
C GLY A 219 -1.94 24.85 32.76
N LEU A 220 -1.07 24.53 31.80
CA LEU A 220 -0.14 25.47 31.19
C LEU A 220 -0.71 26.08 29.91
N HIS A 221 -0.52 27.40 29.77
CA HIS A 221 -0.76 28.11 28.53
C HIS A 221 0.54 28.09 27.69
N LEU A 222 0.55 27.24 26.65
CA LEU A 222 1.68 27.10 25.74
C LEU A 222 1.46 27.94 24.48
N SER A 223 2.53 28.50 23.94
CA SER A 223 2.50 29.10 22.60
C SER A 223 2.44 28.00 21.56
N SER A 224 1.31 27.84 20.88
CA SER A 224 1.18 26.84 19.81
C SER A 224 2.07 27.22 18.63
N ARG A 225 3.12 26.43 18.37
CA ARG A 225 4.01 26.59 17.22
C ARG A 225 3.73 25.51 16.18
N SER A 226 3.45 25.92 14.95
CA SER A 226 3.30 25.01 13.81
C SER A 226 4.59 24.99 12.98
N GLY A 227 5.05 23.80 12.57
CA GLY A 227 6.26 23.66 11.74
C GLY A 227 7.08 22.41 12.05
N PRO A 228 8.10 22.08 11.24
CA PRO A 228 8.99 20.96 11.53
C PRO A 228 9.65 21.14 12.90
N LEU A 229 9.84 20.04 13.61
CA LEU A 229 10.35 19.97 14.99
C LEU A 229 9.45 20.63 16.05
N SER A 230 8.20 20.99 15.71
CA SER A 230 7.22 21.58 16.65
C SER A 230 7.10 20.78 17.95
N LEU A 231 7.07 19.45 17.86
CA LEU A 231 6.96 18.55 19.00
C LEU A 231 8.11 18.77 20.01
N ILE A 232 9.34 18.89 19.52
CA ILE A 232 10.53 19.06 20.35
C ILE A 232 10.47 20.41 21.07
N TYR A 233 10.08 21.46 20.34
CA TYR A 233 9.89 22.79 20.94
C TYR A 233 8.78 22.80 21.98
N THR A 234 7.66 22.12 21.73
CA THR A 234 6.56 22.00 22.71
C THR A 234 7.01 21.26 23.96
N VAL A 235 7.76 20.17 23.84
CA VAL A 235 8.32 19.44 24.99
C VAL A 235 9.27 20.35 25.78
N LEU A 236 10.16 21.07 25.10
CA LEU A 236 11.10 22.00 25.74
C LEU A 236 10.37 23.14 26.46
N GLU A 237 9.31 23.70 25.85
CA GLU A 237 8.49 24.75 26.45
C GLU A 237 7.73 24.23 27.69
N VAL A 238 7.20 23.01 27.64
CA VAL A 238 6.58 22.34 28.80
C VAL A 238 7.60 22.16 29.93
N CYS A 239 8.81 21.69 29.62
CA CYS A 239 9.87 21.55 30.62
C CYS A 239 10.25 22.89 31.25
N TRP A 240 10.30 23.97 30.45
CA TRP A 240 10.63 25.31 30.92
C TRP A 240 9.53 25.93 31.79
N LYS A 241 8.26 25.76 31.39
CA LYS A 241 7.08 26.31 32.09
C LYS A 241 6.57 25.41 33.21
N LEU A 242 7.19 24.27 33.48
CA LEU A 242 6.80 23.34 34.54
C LEU A 242 6.66 23.98 35.94
N PRO A 243 7.48 24.99 36.33
CA PRO A 243 7.28 25.69 37.61
C PRO A 243 5.99 26.50 37.70
N GLN A 244 5.35 26.84 36.59
CA GLN A 244 4.09 27.62 36.52
C GLN A 244 2.84 26.72 36.51
N THR A 245 2.98 25.46 36.94
CA THR A 245 1.92 24.47 36.95
C THR A 245 0.80 24.83 37.94
N VAL A 246 -0.45 24.62 37.53
CA VAL A 246 -1.60 24.74 38.44
C VAL A 246 -1.74 23.42 39.20
N VAL A 247 -1.45 23.42 40.50
CA VAL A 247 -1.47 22.20 41.33
C VAL A 247 -2.85 21.53 41.30
N GLY A 248 -3.93 22.33 41.28
CA GLY A 248 -5.30 21.83 41.20
C GLY A 248 -5.57 20.98 39.95
N THR A 249 -5.10 21.42 38.77
CA THR A 249 -5.30 20.66 37.52
C THR A 249 -4.49 19.38 37.51
N MET A 250 -3.25 19.44 38.01
CA MET A 250 -2.36 18.28 38.08
C MET A 250 -2.92 17.19 38.99
N VAL A 251 -3.35 17.54 40.21
CA VAL A 251 -3.96 16.59 41.15
C VAL A 251 -5.23 15.98 40.55
N THR A 252 -6.08 16.80 39.93
CA THR A 252 -7.31 16.34 39.28
C THR A 252 -7.00 15.34 38.15
N ALA A 253 -6.01 15.63 37.30
CA ALA A 253 -5.60 14.74 36.22
C ALA A 253 -5.03 13.41 36.74
N VAL A 254 -4.17 13.44 37.77
CA VAL A 254 -3.56 12.25 38.35
C VAL A 254 -4.63 11.37 39.01
N VAL A 255 -5.51 11.95 39.82
CA VAL A 255 -6.60 11.21 40.47
C VAL A 255 -7.53 10.59 39.42
N ALA A 256 -7.95 11.36 38.42
CA ALA A 256 -8.79 10.84 37.33
C ALA A 256 -8.09 9.72 36.55
N GLY A 257 -6.79 9.85 36.27
CA GLY A 257 -5.99 8.83 35.61
C GLY A 257 -5.88 7.54 36.42
N VAL A 258 -5.58 7.65 37.72
CA VAL A 258 -5.50 6.50 38.64
C VAL A 258 -6.86 5.81 38.74
N VAL A 259 -7.94 6.56 38.96
CA VAL A 259 -9.31 6.01 39.01
C VAL A 259 -9.64 5.28 37.71
N LEU A 260 -9.35 5.87 36.55
CA LEU A 260 -9.64 5.25 35.26
C LEU A 260 -8.83 3.96 35.04
N VAL A 261 -7.56 3.95 35.43
CA VAL A 261 -6.71 2.73 35.38
C VAL A 261 -7.25 1.67 36.33
N LEU A 262 -7.61 2.02 37.56
CA LEU A 262 -8.19 1.08 38.53
C LEU A 262 -9.51 0.50 38.02
N VAL A 263 -10.39 1.33 37.44
CA VAL A 263 -11.65 0.88 36.85
C VAL A 263 -11.38 -0.06 35.68
N LYS A 264 -10.39 0.21 34.81
CA LYS A 264 -10.02 -0.70 33.73
C LYS A 264 -9.48 -2.04 34.25
N LEU A 265 -8.59 -2.02 35.24
CA LEU A 265 -8.04 -3.24 35.85
C LEU A 265 -9.13 -4.07 36.56
N PHE A 266 -10.07 -3.40 37.21
CA PHE A 266 -11.21 -4.04 37.84
C PHE A 266 -12.16 -4.64 36.79
N ASN A 267 -12.43 -3.89 35.72
CA ASN A 267 -13.23 -4.36 34.60
C ASN A 267 -12.59 -5.58 33.92
N ASP A 268 -11.27 -5.62 33.76
CA ASP A 268 -10.56 -6.79 33.21
C ASP A 268 -10.75 -8.06 34.07
N LYS A 269 -10.74 -7.92 35.40
CA LYS A 269 -11.04 -9.02 36.33
C LYS A 269 -12.51 -9.41 36.31
N LEU A 270 -13.39 -8.42 36.28
CA LEU A 270 -14.85 -8.59 36.34
C LEU A 270 -15.47 -8.98 34.99
N ARG A 271 -14.71 -8.88 33.89
CA ARG A 271 -15.10 -9.33 32.55
C ARG A 271 -15.50 -10.80 32.50
N ARG A 272 -15.04 -11.61 33.46
CA ARG A 272 -15.45 -13.03 33.57
C ARG A 272 -16.88 -13.21 34.08
N GLN A 273 -17.47 -12.19 34.71
CA GLN A 273 -18.79 -12.27 35.36
C GLN A 273 -19.83 -11.35 34.74
N LEU A 274 -19.43 -10.24 34.11
CA LEU A 274 -20.38 -9.30 33.49
C LEU A 274 -20.41 -9.44 31.95
N PRO A 275 -21.60 -9.48 31.34
CA PRO A 275 -21.77 -9.58 29.88
C PRO A 275 -21.43 -8.28 29.13
N MET A 276 -21.32 -7.14 29.82
CA MET A 276 -21.01 -5.82 29.23
C MET A 276 -19.79 -5.21 29.93
N PRO A 277 -18.82 -4.62 29.19
CA PRO A 277 -17.73 -3.86 29.78
C PRO A 277 -18.27 -2.62 30.50
N LEU A 278 -17.86 -2.41 31.75
CA LEU A 278 -18.26 -1.21 32.50
C LEU A 278 -17.70 0.05 31.82
N PRO A 279 -18.54 1.09 31.58
CA PRO A 279 -18.11 2.33 30.96
C PRO A 279 -17.34 3.22 31.94
N GLY A 280 -16.11 2.83 32.26
CA GLY A 280 -15.26 3.54 33.22
C GLY A 280 -14.97 4.99 32.84
N GLU A 281 -14.89 5.29 31.54
CA GLU A 281 -14.66 6.64 31.03
C GLU A 281 -15.83 7.58 31.40
N LEU A 282 -17.07 7.13 31.21
CA LEU A 282 -18.26 7.92 31.53
C LEU A 282 -18.49 8.05 33.03
N LEU A 283 -18.29 6.99 33.80
CA LEU A 283 -18.40 7.04 35.26
C LEU A 283 -17.40 8.04 35.85
N THR A 284 -16.16 8.02 35.34
CA THR A 284 -15.12 8.98 35.73
C THR A 284 -15.53 10.40 35.34
N LEU A 285 -16.12 10.59 34.16
CA LEU A 285 -16.60 11.88 33.69
C LEU A 285 -17.71 12.45 34.57
N ILE A 286 -18.77 11.67 34.81
CA ILE A 286 -19.92 12.06 35.64
C ILE A 286 -19.46 12.35 37.07
N GLY A 287 -18.65 11.47 37.65
CA GLY A 287 -18.11 11.65 39.00
C GLY A 287 -17.25 12.91 39.10
N ALA A 288 -16.33 13.14 38.15
CA ALA A 288 -15.48 14.32 38.14
C ALA A 288 -16.27 15.62 37.96
N THR A 289 -17.28 15.63 37.09
CA THR A 289 -18.18 16.77 36.92
C THR A 289 -18.96 17.05 38.20
N GLY A 290 -19.53 16.04 38.85
CA GLY A 290 -20.25 16.20 40.12
C GLY A 290 -19.37 16.76 41.24
N ILE A 291 -18.13 16.27 41.34
CA ILE A 291 -17.14 16.79 42.30
C ILE A 291 -16.74 18.23 41.94
N SER A 292 -16.55 18.54 40.65
CA SER A 292 -16.21 19.88 40.17
C SER A 292 -17.29 20.90 40.51
N TYR A 293 -18.56 20.56 40.28
CA TYR A 293 -19.71 21.38 40.63
C TYR A 293 -19.86 21.54 42.15
N GLY A 294 -19.80 20.45 42.92
CA GLY A 294 -20.02 20.50 44.37
C GLY A 294 -18.90 21.20 45.15
N VAL A 295 -17.65 21.05 44.72
CA VAL A 295 -16.48 21.65 45.39
C VAL A 295 -16.16 23.03 44.82
N GLY A 296 -16.57 23.35 43.60
CA GLY A 296 -16.22 24.58 42.89
C GLY A 296 -14.74 24.59 42.48
N LEU A 297 -14.29 23.54 41.79
CA LEU A 297 -12.88 23.33 41.41
C LEU A 297 -12.29 24.51 40.60
N GLN A 298 -13.08 25.12 39.73
CA GLN A 298 -12.67 26.29 38.95
C GLN A 298 -12.39 27.50 39.85
N HIS A 299 -13.34 27.86 40.72
CA HIS A 299 -13.24 29.06 41.56
C HIS A 299 -12.21 28.92 42.69
N ARG A 300 -12.07 27.71 43.26
CA ARG A 300 -11.18 27.49 44.42
C ARG A 300 -9.75 27.11 44.05
N PHE A 301 -9.56 26.36 42.96
CA PHE A 301 -8.26 25.77 42.61
C PHE A 301 -7.76 26.18 41.22
N GLY A 302 -8.44 27.12 40.54
CA GLY A 302 -8.04 27.61 39.23
C GLY A 302 -8.07 26.54 38.14
N VAL A 303 -8.90 25.51 38.29
CA VAL A 303 -8.96 24.39 37.34
C VAL A 303 -9.74 24.80 36.11
N ASP A 304 -9.13 24.66 34.93
CA ASP A 304 -9.80 24.93 33.66
C ASP A 304 -10.93 23.92 33.39
N VAL A 305 -12.14 24.46 33.18
CA VAL A 305 -13.33 23.70 32.81
C VAL A 305 -13.69 23.90 31.33
N VAL A 306 -14.52 23.02 30.80
CA VAL A 306 -15.03 23.06 29.42
C VAL A 306 -15.78 24.36 29.11
N GLY A 307 -16.59 24.85 30.05
CA GLY A 307 -17.37 26.07 29.89
C GLY A 307 -18.71 25.83 29.19
N LYS A 308 -19.37 26.90 28.75
CA LYS A 308 -20.74 26.84 28.22
C LYS A 308 -20.83 25.99 26.95
N ILE A 309 -21.68 24.96 26.99
CA ILE A 309 -22.02 24.12 25.83
C ILE A 309 -23.44 24.50 25.40
N PRO A 310 -23.63 25.08 24.19
CA PRO A 310 -24.96 25.41 23.72
C PRO A 310 -25.78 24.14 23.51
N ALA A 311 -26.97 24.09 24.10
CA ALA A 311 -27.91 23.00 23.87
C ALA A 311 -28.58 23.19 22.49
N GLY A 312 -28.56 22.13 21.68
CA GLY A 312 -29.24 22.12 20.37
C GLY A 312 -28.32 21.86 19.18
N LEU A 313 -28.94 21.82 18.00
CA LEU A 313 -28.27 21.61 16.73
C LEU A 313 -27.92 22.95 16.08
N VAL A 314 -26.75 23.03 15.46
CA VAL A 314 -26.31 24.20 14.73
C VAL A 314 -26.85 24.15 13.30
N PRO A 315 -27.36 25.26 12.75
CA PRO A 315 -27.79 25.31 11.36
C PRO A 315 -26.62 25.04 10.40
N PRO A 316 -26.89 24.47 9.21
CA PRO A 316 -25.86 24.26 8.20
C PRO A 316 -25.28 25.59 7.71
N VAL A 317 -23.95 25.64 7.53
CA VAL A 317 -23.23 26.82 7.06
C VAL A 317 -22.41 26.48 5.83
N ALA A 318 -22.47 27.36 4.83
CA ALA A 318 -21.69 27.20 3.61
C ALA A 318 -20.18 27.41 3.90
N PRO A 319 -19.31 26.54 3.36
CA PRO A 319 -17.86 26.68 3.54
C PRO A 319 -17.35 27.90 2.78
N SER A 320 -16.37 28.62 3.35
CA SER A 320 -15.84 29.85 2.72
C SER A 320 -14.90 29.53 1.56
N PRO A 321 -15.21 29.92 0.31
CA PRO A 321 -14.38 29.62 -0.86
C PRO A 321 -12.97 30.22 -0.78
N GLN A 322 -12.80 31.33 -0.06
CA GLN A 322 -11.52 32.04 0.06
C GLN A 322 -10.45 31.20 0.76
N LEU A 323 -10.86 30.29 1.67
CA LEU A 323 -9.93 29.42 2.39
C LEU A 323 -9.51 28.19 1.57
N PHE A 324 -10.18 27.87 0.45
CA PHE A 324 -9.94 26.63 -0.29
C PHE A 324 -8.50 26.56 -0.81
N ALA A 325 -8.00 27.67 -1.37
CA ALA A 325 -6.63 27.75 -1.91
C ALA A 325 -5.55 27.53 -0.83
N ARG A 326 -5.80 27.96 0.41
CA ARG A 326 -4.87 27.80 1.53
C ARG A 326 -4.95 26.40 2.16
N LEU A 327 -6.12 25.77 2.12
CA LEU A 327 -6.39 24.49 2.77
C LEU A 327 -6.14 23.28 1.87
N VAL A 328 -5.98 23.48 0.55
CA VAL A 328 -5.93 22.39 -0.44
C VAL A 328 -4.86 21.32 -0.14
N GLY A 329 -3.65 21.71 0.22
CA GLY A 329 -2.56 20.78 0.53
C GLY A 329 -2.83 19.96 1.80
N ASN A 330 -3.27 20.65 2.86
CA ASN A 330 -3.60 20.03 4.14
C ASN A 330 -4.80 19.09 4.02
N ALA A 331 -5.83 19.51 3.27
CA ALA A 331 -7.01 18.70 3.01
C ALA A 331 -6.67 17.41 2.25
N PHE A 332 -5.79 17.47 1.26
CA PHE A 332 -5.34 16.29 0.53
C PHE A 332 -4.58 15.32 1.46
N ALA A 333 -3.67 15.83 2.29
CA ALA A 333 -2.93 15.00 3.26
C ALA A 333 -3.88 14.32 4.26
N ILE A 334 -4.81 15.08 4.86
CA ILE A 334 -5.81 14.58 5.81
C ILE A 334 -6.75 13.56 5.13
N ALA A 335 -7.13 13.78 3.87
CA ALA A 335 -7.95 12.86 3.10
C ALA A 335 -7.28 11.48 2.92
N VAL A 336 -6.00 11.47 2.53
CA VAL A 336 -5.21 10.25 2.34
C VAL A 336 -4.99 9.52 3.67
N VAL A 337 -4.60 10.24 4.74
CA VAL A 337 -4.44 9.67 6.09
C VAL A 337 -5.75 9.05 6.58
N GLY A 338 -6.83 9.84 6.55
CA GLY A 338 -8.13 9.43 7.08
C GLY A 338 -8.66 8.18 6.38
N PHE A 339 -8.48 8.10 5.06
CA PHE A 339 -8.84 6.93 4.28
C PHE A 339 -7.93 5.72 4.55
N ALA A 340 -6.61 5.92 4.58
CA ALA A 340 -5.62 4.88 4.85
C ALA A 340 -5.92 4.12 6.15
N ILE A 341 -6.24 4.85 7.22
CA ILE A 341 -6.58 4.25 8.51
C ILE A 341 -7.91 3.50 8.43
N ALA A 342 -8.93 4.09 7.79
CA ALA A 342 -10.25 3.49 7.62
C ALA A 342 -10.21 2.15 6.90
N ILE A 343 -9.53 2.10 5.75
CA ILE A 343 -9.45 0.88 4.94
C ILE A 343 -8.53 -0.19 5.54
N SER A 344 -7.43 0.20 6.20
CA SER A 344 -6.58 -0.74 6.93
C SER A 344 -7.37 -1.44 8.02
N LEU A 345 -8.13 -0.67 8.82
CA LEU A 345 -8.95 -1.23 9.89
C LEU A 345 -10.12 -2.05 9.33
N GLY A 346 -10.78 -1.55 8.28
CA GLY A 346 -11.85 -2.24 7.58
C GLY A 346 -11.42 -3.61 7.07
N LYS A 347 -10.23 -3.70 6.44
CA LYS A 347 -9.66 -4.97 5.95
C LYS A 347 -9.29 -5.94 7.07
N ILE A 348 -8.81 -5.45 8.21
CA ILE A 348 -8.51 -6.30 9.39
C ILE A 348 -9.78 -6.98 9.88
N PHE A 349 -10.87 -6.24 10.08
CA PHE A 349 -12.14 -6.83 10.52
C PHE A 349 -12.80 -7.68 9.44
N ALA A 350 -12.65 -7.31 8.17
CA ALA A 350 -13.13 -8.11 7.04
C ALA A 350 -12.48 -9.49 6.99
N LEU A 351 -11.15 -9.55 7.17
CA LEU A 351 -10.39 -10.79 7.25
C LEU A 351 -10.81 -11.63 8.47
N ARG A 352 -11.01 -10.99 9.63
CA ARG A 352 -11.35 -11.67 10.88
C ARG A 352 -12.74 -12.32 10.87
N HIS A 353 -13.71 -11.66 10.23
CA HIS A 353 -15.11 -12.12 10.16
C HIS A 353 -15.50 -12.72 8.80
N GLY A 354 -14.56 -12.90 7.89
CA GLY A 354 -14.79 -13.56 6.60
C GLY A 354 -15.70 -12.80 5.63
N TYR A 355 -15.74 -11.47 5.67
CA TYR A 355 -16.47 -10.65 4.70
C TYR A 355 -15.51 -9.83 3.83
N ARG A 356 -16.02 -9.18 2.77
CA ARG A 356 -15.23 -8.34 1.86
C ARG A 356 -15.59 -6.87 2.06
N VAL A 357 -14.57 -6.01 1.99
CA VAL A 357 -14.69 -4.54 2.05
C VAL A 357 -14.23 -3.97 0.72
N ASP A 358 -15.05 -3.12 0.11
CA ASP A 358 -14.70 -2.43 -1.13
C ASP A 358 -13.96 -1.13 -0.79
N SER A 359 -12.70 -1.03 -1.24
CA SER A 359 -11.85 0.13 -0.94
C SER A 359 -12.34 1.42 -1.58
N ASN A 360 -12.94 1.37 -2.77
CA ASN A 360 -13.43 2.58 -3.44
C ASN A 360 -14.74 3.07 -2.78
N GLN A 361 -15.63 2.15 -2.43
CA GLN A 361 -16.85 2.51 -1.73
C GLN A 361 -16.58 3.03 -0.32
N GLU A 362 -15.61 2.46 0.42
CA GLU A 362 -15.17 3.04 1.70
C GLU A 362 -14.63 4.45 1.56
N LEU A 363 -13.89 4.73 0.49
CA LEU A 363 -13.36 6.06 0.20
C LEU A 363 -14.49 7.07 -0.06
N VAL A 364 -15.49 6.68 -0.86
CA VAL A 364 -16.69 7.51 -1.10
C VAL A 364 -17.52 7.68 0.18
N ALA A 365 -17.73 6.62 0.95
CA ALA A 365 -18.51 6.65 2.18
C ALA A 365 -17.90 7.61 3.22
N LEU A 366 -16.59 7.48 3.48
CA LEU A 366 -15.88 8.38 4.38
C LEU A 366 -15.86 9.82 3.85
N GLY A 367 -15.71 9.98 2.53
CA GLY A 367 -15.76 11.28 1.88
C GLY A 367 -17.11 11.98 2.03
N LEU A 368 -18.21 11.25 1.84
CA LEU A 368 -19.56 11.77 2.06
C LEU A 368 -19.80 12.12 3.53
N SER A 369 -19.32 11.28 4.47
CA SER A 369 -19.38 11.58 5.91
C SER A 369 -18.68 12.88 6.27
N ASN A 370 -17.49 13.14 5.73
CA ASN A 370 -16.72 14.37 5.96
C ASN A 370 -17.31 15.58 5.23
N LEU A 371 -17.81 15.38 4.00
CA LEU A 371 -18.42 16.42 3.18
C LEU A 371 -19.70 16.95 3.82
N ILE A 372 -20.63 16.05 4.12
CA ILE A 372 -21.91 16.39 4.75
C ILE A 372 -21.67 16.89 6.17
N GLY A 373 -20.79 16.24 6.94
CA GLY A 373 -20.40 16.70 8.27
C GLY A 373 -19.86 18.13 8.27
N GLY A 374 -19.01 18.48 7.31
CA GLY A 374 -18.44 19.82 7.18
C GLY A 374 -19.48 20.92 6.98
N ILE A 375 -20.56 20.63 6.24
CA ILE A 375 -21.70 21.57 6.06
C ILE A 375 -22.41 21.84 7.39
N PHE A 376 -22.45 20.85 8.30
CA PHE A 376 -22.95 20.98 9.68
C PHE A 376 -21.84 21.41 10.67
N GLN A 377 -20.81 22.09 10.19
CA GLN A 377 -19.68 22.59 11.00
C GLN A 377 -18.87 21.52 11.75
N CYS A 378 -18.90 20.26 11.30
CA CYS A 378 -18.04 19.22 11.83
C CYS A 378 -16.61 19.35 11.28
N PHE A 379 -15.65 18.80 12.02
CA PHE A 379 -14.27 18.67 11.55
C PHE A 379 -14.03 17.25 10.99
N PRO A 380 -12.97 17.03 10.18
CA PRO A 380 -12.66 15.73 9.59
C PRO A 380 -12.66 14.58 10.60
N VAL A 381 -13.38 13.50 10.26
CA VAL A 381 -13.48 12.26 11.04
C VAL A 381 -12.77 11.08 10.36
N SER A 382 -12.50 10.05 11.14
CA SER A 382 -12.01 8.75 10.65
C SER A 382 -12.45 7.63 11.61
N CYS A 383 -11.97 6.41 11.44
CA CYS A 383 -12.26 5.30 12.34
C CYS A 383 -11.27 5.23 13.51
N SER A 384 -11.71 4.63 14.62
CA SER A 384 -10.83 4.34 15.77
C SER A 384 -10.74 2.84 16.04
N MET A 385 -9.52 2.32 16.20
CA MET A 385 -9.30 0.91 16.55
C MET A 385 -9.93 0.57 17.90
N SER A 386 -9.73 1.41 18.93
CA SER A 386 -10.27 1.14 20.27
C SER A 386 -11.80 1.04 20.28
N ARG A 387 -12.49 1.97 19.59
CA ARG A 387 -13.96 1.97 19.52
C ARG A 387 -14.50 0.80 18.70
N SER A 388 -13.84 0.47 17.58
CA SER A 388 -14.22 -0.67 16.74
C SER A 388 -14.02 -2.00 17.47
N LEU A 389 -12.96 -2.13 18.28
CA LEU A 389 -12.74 -3.30 19.12
C LEU A 389 -13.79 -3.43 20.22
N VAL A 390 -14.20 -2.32 20.85
CA VAL A 390 -15.31 -2.35 21.80
C VAL A 390 -16.58 -2.79 21.09
N GLN A 391 -16.90 -2.19 19.94
CA GLN A 391 -18.07 -2.53 19.13
C GLN A 391 -18.14 -4.04 18.83
N GLU A 392 -17.03 -4.63 18.38
CA GLU A 392 -16.89 -6.07 18.13
C GLU A 392 -17.01 -6.89 19.41
N SER A 393 -16.31 -6.50 20.48
CA SER A 393 -16.25 -7.27 21.73
C SER A 393 -17.58 -7.32 22.49
N THR A 394 -18.45 -6.33 22.29
CA THR A 394 -19.79 -6.27 22.85
C THR A 394 -20.84 -6.97 21.99
N GLY A 395 -20.43 -7.66 20.93
CA GLY A 395 -21.31 -8.42 20.04
C GLY A 395 -21.98 -7.59 18.94
N GLY A 396 -21.39 -6.46 18.54
CA GLY A 396 -21.86 -5.69 17.40
C GLY A 396 -21.51 -6.39 16.08
N ASN A 397 -22.50 -6.64 15.25
CA ASN A 397 -22.40 -7.38 13.98
C ASN A 397 -22.58 -6.48 12.76
N THR A 398 -23.22 -5.31 12.91
CA THR A 398 -23.50 -4.39 11.79
C THR A 398 -23.32 -2.92 12.15
N GLN A 399 -23.42 -2.05 11.13
CA GLN A 399 -23.39 -0.60 11.32
C GLN A 399 -24.64 -0.03 11.99
N VAL A 400 -25.67 -0.84 12.29
CA VAL A 400 -26.78 -0.42 13.15
C VAL A 400 -26.26 0.06 14.51
N ALA A 401 -25.17 -0.55 15.02
CA ALA A 401 -24.49 -0.08 16.22
C ALA A 401 -24.01 1.39 16.08
N GLY A 402 -23.48 1.77 14.92
CA GLY A 402 -23.08 3.15 14.62
C GLY A 402 -24.27 4.11 14.58
N ALA A 403 -25.40 3.70 13.98
CA ALA A 403 -26.62 4.50 13.98
C ALA A 403 -27.18 4.73 15.39
N ILE A 404 -27.24 3.66 16.20
CA ILE A 404 -27.65 3.73 17.61
C ILE A 404 -26.72 4.65 18.41
N SER A 405 -25.40 4.54 18.17
CA SER A 405 -24.42 5.43 18.79
C SER A 405 -24.68 6.89 18.43
N SER A 406 -24.92 7.19 17.16
CA SER A 406 -25.19 8.57 16.71
C SER A 406 -26.47 9.13 17.33
N LEU A 407 -27.54 8.31 17.44
CA LEU A 407 -28.81 8.71 18.05
C LEU A 407 -28.65 9.00 19.55
N PHE A 408 -27.84 8.19 20.25
CA PHE A 408 -27.55 8.43 21.67
C PHE A 408 -26.77 9.74 21.88
N ILE A 409 -25.77 10.03 21.04
CA ILE A 409 -25.05 11.31 21.08
C ILE A 409 -26.00 12.49 20.77
N LEU A 410 -26.94 12.33 19.84
CA LEU A 410 -27.96 13.36 19.56
C LEU A 410 -28.80 13.69 20.81
N ILE A 411 -29.22 12.67 21.57
CA ILE A 411 -29.96 12.87 22.83
C ILE A 411 -29.11 13.66 23.83
N ILE A 412 -27.80 13.34 23.93
CA ILE A 412 -26.89 14.06 24.82
C ILE A 412 -26.76 15.53 24.41
N ILE A 413 -26.57 15.82 23.12
CA ILE A 413 -26.44 17.20 22.62
C ILE A 413 -27.67 18.04 22.95
N VAL A 414 -28.87 17.47 22.80
CA VAL A 414 -30.14 18.21 22.96
C VAL A 414 -30.56 18.34 24.43
N LYS A 415 -30.24 17.35 25.29
CA LYS A 415 -30.77 17.30 26.67
C LYS A 415 -29.72 17.34 27.78
N LEU A 416 -28.51 16.84 27.55
CA LEU A 416 -27.48 16.67 28.59
C LEU A 416 -26.24 17.56 28.40
N GLY A 417 -26.19 18.40 27.35
CA GLY A 417 -25.03 19.24 27.06
C GLY A 417 -24.65 20.18 28.22
N GLU A 418 -25.64 20.75 28.90
CA GLU A 418 -25.42 21.65 30.04
C GLU A 418 -24.75 20.96 31.24
N LEU A 419 -24.93 19.65 31.39
CA LEU A 419 -24.35 18.91 32.50
C LEU A 419 -22.82 18.86 32.43
N PHE A 420 -22.22 19.06 31.25
CA PHE A 420 -20.77 18.98 31.06
C PHE A 420 -20.05 20.34 31.12
N GLN A 421 -20.72 21.42 31.54
CA GLN A 421 -20.10 22.76 31.60
C GLN A 421 -18.96 22.85 32.62
N ASP A 422 -19.18 22.29 33.81
CA ASP A 422 -18.20 22.28 34.92
C ASP A 422 -17.16 21.17 34.81
N LEU A 423 -17.15 20.44 33.70
CA LEU A 423 -16.21 19.34 33.49
C LEU A 423 -14.77 19.86 33.37
N PRO A 424 -13.83 19.39 34.22
CA PRO A 424 -12.43 19.79 34.12
C PRO A 424 -11.74 19.27 32.85
N LYS A 425 -11.04 20.15 32.12
CA LYS A 425 -10.24 19.76 30.93
C LYS A 425 -9.12 18.77 31.28
N ALA A 426 -8.60 18.85 32.50
CA ALA A 426 -7.62 17.92 33.05
C ALA A 426 -8.09 16.45 33.03
N VAL A 427 -9.39 16.20 33.26
CA VAL A 427 -9.98 14.87 33.24
C VAL A 427 -10.08 14.33 31.81
N LEU A 428 -10.47 15.18 30.86
CA LEU A 428 -10.48 14.84 29.44
C LEU A 428 -9.09 14.45 28.95
N ALA A 429 -8.05 15.18 29.37
CA ALA A 429 -6.66 14.86 29.06
C ALA A 429 -6.20 13.52 29.64
N ALA A 430 -6.56 13.25 30.91
CA ALA A 430 -6.27 11.96 31.55
C ALA A 430 -6.95 10.78 30.81
N VAL A 431 -8.21 10.95 30.38
CA VAL A 431 -8.93 9.95 29.57
C VAL A 431 -8.20 9.67 28.25
N ILE A 432 -7.76 10.71 27.53
CA ILE A 432 -6.97 10.53 26.31
C ILE A 432 -5.70 9.74 26.61
N ILE A 433 -4.89 10.17 27.58
CA ILE A 433 -3.60 9.53 27.90
C ILE A 433 -3.78 8.03 28.20
N VAL A 434 -4.78 7.67 29.00
CA VAL A 434 -5.07 6.26 29.31
C VAL A 434 -5.54 5.49 28.08
N ASN A 435 -6.25 6.12 27.15
CA ASN A 435 -6.71 5.51 25.89
C ASN A 435 -5.60 5.36 24.84
N LEU A 436 -4.52 6.15 24.92
CA LEU A 436 -3.35 6.01 24.04
C LEU A 436 -2.52 4.75 24.33
N LYS A 437 -2.69 4.10 25.50
CA LYS A 437 -1.93 2.90 25.90
C LYS A 437 -1.88 1.82 24.81
N GLY A 438 -3.00 1.57 24.14
CA GLY A 438 -3.09 0.55 23.08
C GLY A 438 -2.27 0.90 21.84
N MET A 439 -2.23 2.18 21.45
CA MET A 439 -1.42 2.64 20.32
C MET A 439 0.07 2.71 20.68
N LEU A 440 0.40 3.11 21.91
CA LEU A 440 1.79 3.13 22.38
C LEU A 440 2.39 1.72 22.54
N MET A 441 1.58 0.72 22.89
CA MET A 441 2.06 -0.67 22.95
C MET A 441 2.60 -1.20 21.61
N GLN A 442 2.26 -0.57 20.47
CA GLN A 442 2.80 -0.93 19.15
C GLN A 442 4.32 -0.74 19.05
N PHE A 443 4.98 -0.04 19.98
CA PHE A 443 6.45 -0.03 20.08
C PHE A 443 7.07 -1.43 20.19
N THR A 444 6.33 -2.42 20.73
CA THR A 444 6.82 -3.80 20.79
C THR A 444 6.99 -4.46 19.42
N ASP A 445 6.37 -3.89 18.37
CA ASP A 445 6.49 -4.39 16.99
C ASP A 445 7.92 -4.30 16.48
N ILE A 446 8.75 -3.37 16.97
CA ILE A 446 10.17 -3.24 16.60
C ILE A 446 10.90 -4.56 16.80
N CYS A 447 10.71 -5.21 17.95
CA CYS A 447 11.36 -6.48 18.28
C CYS A 447 10.86 -7.63 17.40
N SER A 448 9.57 -7.64 17.07
CA SER A 448 8.95 -8.63 16.20
C SER A 448 9.46 -8.48 14.75
N LEU A 449 9.42 -7.26 14.22
CA LEU A 449 9.89 -6.91 12.88
C LEU A 449 11.39 -7.13 12.73
N TRP A 450 12.20 -6.86 13.77
CA TRP A 450 13.63 -7.17 13.79
C TRP A 450 13.89 -8.68 13.63
N LYS A 451 13.02 -9.56 14.13
CA LYS A 451 13.18 -11.01 13.96
C LYS A 451 12.62 -11.51 12.63
N ALA A 452 11.57 -10.87 12.12
CA ALA A 452 10.88 -11.29 10.90
C ALA A 452 11.49 -10.71 9.62
N ASN A 453 11.52 -9.39 9.46
CA ASN A 453 11.94 -8.72 8.23
C ASN A 453 12.59 -7.35 8.53
N ARG A 454 13.90 -7.27 8.33
CA ARG A 454 14.75 -6.07 8.54
C ARG A 454 14.26 -4.84 7.80
N VAL A 455 13.66 -5.03 6.64
CA VAL A 455 13.28 -3.93 5.76
C VAL A 455 11.91 -3.36 6.12
N ASP A 456 11.01 -4.20 6.62
CA ASP A 456 9.72 -3.73 7.16
C ASP A 456 9.96 -2.94 8.46
N LEU A 457 10.96 -3.35 9.24
CA LEU A 457 11.46 -2.54 10.34
C LEU A 457 12.03 -1.19 9.86
N LEU A 458 12.75 -1.16 8.74
CA LEU A 458 13.29 0.10 8.20
C LEU A 458 12.16 1.06 7.81
N ILE A 459 11.09 0.57 7.15
CA ILE A 459 9.88 1.36 6.89
C ILE A 459 9.29 1.89 8.19
N TRP A 460 9.15 1.02 9.20
CA TRP A 460 8.60 1.40 10.50
C TRP A 460 9.43 2.51 11.16
N LEU A 461 10.75 2.37 11.21
CA LEU A 461 11.66 3.34 11.83
C LEU A 461 11.65 4.69 11.09
N VAL A 462 11.78 4.67 9.76
CA VAL A 462 11.77 5.89 8.94
C VAL A 462 10.44 6.62 9.09
N THR A 463 9.32 5.89 9.06
CA THR A 463 7.99 6.47 9.26
C THR A 463 7.86 7.11 10.64
N PHE A 464 8.26 6.40 11.70
CA PHE A 464 8.17 6.89 13.07
C PHE A 464 9.01 8.16 13.27
N VAL A 465 10.26 8.15 12.84
CA VAL A 465 11.19 9.29 12.97
C VAL A 465 10.73 10.48 12.11
N ALA A 466 10.37 10.24 10.84
CA ALA A 466 9.90 11.30 9.95
C ALA A 466 8.63 11.98 10.50
N THR A 467 7.70 11.20 11.06
CA THR A 467 6.45 11.72 11.63
C THR A 467 6.69 12.59 12.87
N ILE A 468 7.63 12.19 13.74
CA ILE A 468 7.97 12.98 14.94
C ILE A 468 8.70 14.28 14.57
N LEU A 469 9.63 14.21 13.61
CA LEU A 469 10.47 15.36 13.26
C LEU A 469 9.77 16.35 12.31
N LEU A 470 8.95 15.87 11.37
CA LEU A 470 8.37 16.69 10.31
C LEU A 470 6.87 16.99 10.49
N ASN A 471 6.25 16.49 11.58
CA ASN A 471 4.79 16.39 11.80
C ASN A 471 4.12 15.29 10.96
N LEU A 472 2.82 15.10 11.24
CA LEU A 472 1.97 14.05 10.69
C LEU A 472 1.81 14.11 9.16
N ASP A 473 1.59 15.29 8.62
CA ASP A 473 1.37 15.53 7.20
C ASP A 473 2.62 15.23 6.35
N LEU A 474 3.75 15.88 6.66
CA LEU A 474 5.01 15.67 5.95
C LEU A 474 5.61 14.29 6.24
N GLY A 475 5.47 13.80 7.49
CA GLY A 475 5.93 12.48 7.89
C GLY A 475 5.29 11.36 7.08
N LEU A 476 3.98 11.44 6.82
CA LEU A 476 3.31 10.47 5.95
C LEU A 476 3.83 10.56 4.51
N ALA A 477 3.99 11.77 3.96
CA ALA A 477 4.47 11.94 2.59
C ALA A 477 5.85 11.27 2.41
N VAL A 478 6.77 11.52 3.34
CA VAL A 478 8.10 10.89 3.36
C VAL A 478 7.98 9.36 3.49
N ALA A 479 7.13 8.87 4.39
CA ALA A 479 6.94 7.44 4.60
C ALA A 479 6.41 6.71 3.36
N VAL A 480 5.44 7.30 2.65
CA VAL A 480 4.86 6.73 1.42
C VAL A 480 5.88 6.71 0.29
N VAL A 481 6.57 7.83 0.06
CA VAL A 481 7.62 7.92 -0.96
C VAL A 481 8.74 6.92 -0.68
N PHE A 482 9.16 6.82 0.59
CA PHE A 482 10.17 5.87 1.02
C PHE A 482 9.73 4.41 0.83
N SER A 483 8.49 4.07 1.20
CA SER A 483 7.93 2.73 1.01
C SER A 483 7.88 2.34 -0.47
N LEU A 484 7.45 3.25 -1.35
CA LEU A 484 7.44 3.03 -2.80
C LEU A 484 8.86 2.85 -3.36
N LEU A 485 9.80 3.72 -2.97
CA LEU A 485 11.20 3.63 -3.38
C LEU A 485 11.82 2.29 -2.96
N LEU A 486 11.54 1.84 -1.75
CA LEU A 486 12.03 0.57 -1.23
C LEU A 486 11.49 -0.64 -2.00
N VAL A 487 10.23 -0.60 -2.43
CA VAL A 487 9.65 -1.62 -3.32
C VAL A 487 10.40 -1.64 -4.66
N VAL A 488 10.66 -0.47 -5.25
CA VAL A 488 11.43 -0.36 -6.50
C VAL A 488 12.84 -0.95 -6.32
N VAL A 489 13.58 -0.53 -5.29
CA VAL A 489 14.93 -1.04 -5.00
C VAL A 489 14.94 -2.55 -4.78
N ARG A 490 13.93 -3.09 -4.08
CA ARG A 490 13.81 -4.54 -3.87
C ARG A 490 13.56 -5.30 -5.16
N THR A 491 12.75 -4.76 -6.07
CA THR A 491 12.51 -5.39 -7.38
C THR A 491 13.72 -5.31 -8.31
N GLN A 492 14.63 -4.35 -8.09
CA GLN A 492 15.88 -4.20 -8.84
C GLN A 492 17.00 -5.15 -8.40
N LEU A 493 16.87 -5.79 -7.24
CA LEU A 493 17.85 -6.76 -6.71
C LEU A 493 17.33 -8.21 -6.75
N PRO A 494 17.00 -8.76 -7.93
CA PRO A 494 16.50 -10.12 -8.02
C PRO A 494 17.61 -11.15 -7.81
N HIS A 495 17.22 -12.36 -7.43
CA HIS A 495 18.13 -13.50 -7.37
C HIS A 495 18.33 -14.08 -8.77
N TYR A 496 19.60 -14.26 -9.15
CA TYR A 496 20.01 -14.86 -10.41
C TYR A 496 20.71 -16.19 -10.13
N ALA A 497 20.18 -17.26 -10.71
CA ALA A 497 20.65 -18.62 -10.48
C ALA A 497 21.02 -19.30 -11.80
N VAL A 498 22.05 -20.13 -11.76
CA VAL A 498 22.33 -21.13 -12.81
C VAL A 498 21.74 -22.44 -12.32
N LEU A 499 20.87 -23.04 -13.12
CA LEU A 499 20.18 -24.27 -12.76
C LEU A 499 20.98 -25.50 -13.20
N GLY A 500 21.08 -26.47 -12.30
CA GLY A 500 21.56 -27.83 -12.56
C GLY A 500 20.44 -28.84 -12.36
N GLN A 501 20.58 -30.00 -12.99
CA GLN A 501 19.65 -31.11 -12.87
C GLN A 501 20.03 -31.96 -11.66
N VAL A 502 19.05 -32.35 -10.85
CA VAL A 502 19.24 -33.38 -9.83
C VAL A 502 19.24 -34.76 -10.52
N PRO A 503 20.23 -35.64 -10.27
CA PRO A 503 20.37 -36.91 -10.97
C PRO A 503 19.08 -37.73 -10.99
N ASP A 504 18.79 -38.34 -12.15
CA ASP A 504 17.63 -39.22 -12.37
C ASP A 504 16.26 -38.57 -12.10
N THR A 505 16.17 -37.24 -12.16
CA THR A 505 14.92 -36.49 -12.00
C THR A 505 14.79 -35.33 -12.99
N ASP A 506 13.56 -34.88 -13.22
CA ASP A 506 13.25 -33.67 -14.02
C ASP A 506 13.39 -32.36 -13.21
N ILE A 507 14.01 -32.42 -12.03
CA ILE A 507 14.06 -31.30 -11.09
C ILE A 507 15.32 -30.48 -11.34
N TYR A 508 15.12 -29.22 -11.76
CA TYR A 508 16.19 -28.24 -11.92
C TYR A 508 16.27 -27.30 -10.71
N ARG A 509 17.44 -27.20 -10.09
CA ARG A 509 17.70 -26.38 -8.89
C ARG A 509 18.99 -25.57 -9.01
N ASP A 510 19.10 -24.51 -8.22
CA ASP A 510 20.30 -23.67 -8.19
C ASP A 510 21.51 -24.51 -7.72
N VAL A 511 22.54 -24.56 -8.56
CA VAL A 511 23.78 -25.30 -8.29
C VAL A 511 24.52 -24.74 -7.07
N ALA A 512 24.33 -23.45 -6.77
CA ALA A 512 24.93 -22.82 -5.60
C ALA A 512 24.23 -23.19 -4.28
N GLU A 513 22.94 -23.55 -4.34
CA GLU A 513 22.13 -23.86 -3.15
C GLU A 513 22.03 -25.37 -2.89
N TYR A 514 22.00 -26.18 -3.96
CA TYR A 514 21.86 -27.63 -3.88
C TYR A 514 23.11 -28.33 -4.40
N SER A 515 23.85 -28.99 -3.51
CA SER A 515 25.10 -29.69 -3.85
C SER A 515 24.91 -30.91 -4.77
N GLU A 516 23.70 -31.47 -4.81
CA GLU A 516 23.36 -32.61 -5.67
C GLU A 516 22.99 -32.19 -7.10
N ALA A 517 22.64 -30.92 -7.33
CA ALA A 517 22.32 -30.41 -8.64
C ALA A 517 23.59 -30.23 -9.47
N ARG A 518 23.66 -30.88 -10.63
CA ARG A 518 24.82 -30.82 -11.54
C ARG A 518 24.44 -30.11 -12.84
N GLU A 519 25.34 -29.24 -13.32
CA GLU A 519 25.17 -28.64 -14.64
C GLU A 519 25.23 -29.72 -15.72
N VAL A 520 24.33 -29.64 -16.70
CA VAL A 520 24.33 -30.56 -17.84
C VAL A 520 25.49 -30.16 -18.76
N PRO A 521 26.41 -31.07 -19.11
CA PRO A 521 27.54 -30.74 -19.98
C PRO A 521 27.08 -30.13 -21.30
N GLY A 522 27.63 -28.99 -21.68
CA GLY A 522 27.31 -28.32 -22.94
C GLY A 522 26.02 -27.47 -22.94
N VAL A 523 25.23 -27.46 -21.86
CA VAL A 523 23.99 -26.66 -21.76
C VAL A 523 24.01 -25.81 -20.48
N LYS A 524 23.75 -24.51 -20.63
CA LYS A 524 23.64 -23.60 -19.49
C LYS A 524 22.21 -23.10 -19.33
N VAL A 525 21.61 -23.31 -18.16
CA VAL A 525 20.25 -22.87 -17.85
C VAL A 525 20.31 -21.71 -16.88
N PHE A 526 19.83 -20.54 -17.29
CA PHE A 526 19.85 -19.32 -16.48
C PHE A 526 18.44 -18.93 -16.06
N ARG A 527 18.22 -18.75 -14.76
CA ARG A 527 16.94 -18.35 -14.18
C ARG A 527 17.04 -17.03 -13.44
N SER A 528 16.05 -16.17 -13.68
CA SER A 528 15.81 -14.96 -12.87
C SER A 528 14.55 -15.13 -12.02
N SER A 529 14.65 -14.76 -10.74
CA SER A 529 13.49 -14.76 -9.84
C SER A 529 12.52 -13.59 -10.07
N ALA A 530 12.91 -12.56 -10.83
CA ALA A 530 12.05 -11.43 -11.16
C ALA A 530 11.84 -11.25 -12.66
N THR A 531 10.75 -10.54 -12.98
CA THR A 531 10.43 -10.07 -14.32
C THR A 531 11.50 -9.11 -14.83
N MET A 532 11.79 -9.18 -16.13
CA MET A 532 12.68 -8.23 -16.79
C MET A 532 11.88 -7.02 -17.28
N TYR A 533 12.26 -5.83 -16.83
CA TYR A 533 11.70 -4.56 -17.24
C TYR A 533 12.82 -3.51 -17.34
N PHE A 534 12.51 -2.30 -17.78
CA PHE A 534 13.48 -1.26 -18.12
C PHE A 534 14.49 -0.98 -17.00
N ALA A 535 14.10 -1.09 -15.72
CA ALA A 535 14.98 -0.72 -14.61
C ALA A 535 15.95 -1.83 -14.20
N ASN A 536 15.73 -3.09 -14.60
CA ASN A 536 16.62 -4.22 -14.27
C ASN A 536 17.17 -4.95 -15.50
N ALA A 537 16.83 -4.52 -16.72
CA ALA A 537 17.26 -5.16 -17.96
C ALA A 537 18.79 -5.15 -18.13
N GLU A 538 19.45 -4.03 -17.81
CA GLU A 538 20.92 -3.93 -17.88
C GLU A 538 21.58 -4.88 -16.88
N LEU A 539 21.12 -4.85 -15.62
CA LEU A 539 21.61 -5.73 -14.55
C LEU A 539 21.44 -7.21 -14.91
N TYR A 540 20.28 -7.58 -15.48
CA TYR A 540 20.04 -8.94 -15.98
C TYR A 540 21.06 -9.31 -17.05
N SER A 541 21.33 -8.41 -18.01
CA SER A 541 22.26 -8.67 -19.11
C SER A 541 23.70 -8.84 -18.61
N ASP A 542 24.13 -8.05 -17.63
CA ASP A 542 25.47 -8.13 -17.06
C ASP A 542 25.64 -9.37 -16.19
N MET A 543 24.63 -9.70 -15.38
CA MET A 543 24.62 -10.92 -14.58
C MET A 543 24.58 -12.17 -15.45
N LEU A 544 23.86 -12.15 -16.58
CA LEU A 544 23.88 -13.24 -17.56
C LEU A 544 25.29 -13.42 -18.14
N LYS A 545 25.96 -12.34 -18.55
CA LYS A 545 27.34 -12.39 -19.06
C LYS A 545 28.31 -12.93 -18.01
N GLN A 546 28.20 -12.45 -16.77
CA GLN A 546 29.05 -12.86 -15.65
C GLN A 546 28.86 -14.33 -15.30
N ARG A 547 27.62 -14.81 -15.14
CA ARG A 547 27.30 -16.20 -14.77
C ARG A 547 27.59 -17.19 -15.90
N CYS A 548 27.47 -16.75 -17.15
CA CYS A 548 27.87 -17.56 -18.30
C CYS A 548 29.40 -17.63 -18.44
N GLY A 549 30.16 -16.71 -17.85
CA GLY A 549 31.63 -16.65 -17.99
C GLY A 549 32.10 -16.18 -19.36
N VAL A 550 31.19 -15.64 -20.18
CA VAL A 550 31.44 -15.30 -21.58
C VAL A 550 31.03 -13.86 -21.81
N ASN A 551 32.01 -12.97 -22.01
CA ASN A 551 31.74 -11.59 -22.36
C ASN A 551 31.56 -11.47 -23.88
N VAL A 552 30.34 -11.76 -24.33
CA VAL A 552 30.05 -11.98 -25.74
C VAL A 552 30.24 -10.72 -26.59
N ASP A 553 30.05 -9.52 -26.02
CA ASP A 553 30.28 -8.25 -26.71
C ASP A 553 31.78 -8.07 -27.05
N HIS A 554 32.66 -8.47 -26.14
CA HIS A 554 34.10 -8.48 -26.36
C HIS A 554 34.50 -9.48 -27.46
N LEU A 555 33.93 -10.70 -27.42
CA LEU A 555 34.17 -11.72 -28.44
C LEU A 555 33.69 -11.29 -29.84
N ILE A 556 32.53 -10.63 -29.95
CA ILE A 556 32.04 -10.10 -31.22
C ILE A 556 32.91 -8.95 -31.72
N SER A 557 33.36 -8.07 -30.84
CA SER A 557 34.27 -6.98 -31.19
C SER A 557 35.61 -7.51 -31.70
N GLN A 558 36.18 -8.52 -31.03
CA GLN A 558 37.41 -9.17 -31.47
C GLN A 558 37.22 -9.91 -32.79
N LYS A 559 36.11 -10.65 -32.98
CA LYS A 559 35.77 -11.30 -34.26
C LYS A 559 35.69 -10.27 -35.39
N LYS A 560 35.00 -9.14 -35.18
CA LYS A 560 34.92 -8.06 -36.18
C LYS A 560 36.27 -7.43 -36.48
N LYS A 561 37.12 -7.20 -35.47
CA LYS A 561 38.48 -6.66 -35.66
C LYS A 561 39.36 -7.62 -36.46
N LEU A 562 39.30 -8.91 -36.17
CA LEU A 562 40.08 -9.93 -36.88
C LEU A 562 39.61 -10.12 -38.33
N LEU A 563 38.29 -10.14 -38.56
CA LEU A 563 37.73 -10.17 -39.92
C LEU A 563 38.14 -8.94 -40.74
N ARG A 564 38.08 -7.73 -40.16
CA ARG A 564 38.58 -6.51 -40.82
C ARG A 564 40.08 -6.60 -41.13
N LYS A 565 40.89 -7.17 -40.24
CA LYS A 565 42.32 -7.39 -40.49
C LYS A 565 42.55 -8.40 -41.63
N GLN A 566 41.76 -9.47 -41.71
CA GLN A 566 41.83 -10.44 -42.81
C GLN A 566 41.39 -9.83 -44.14
N GLU A 567 40.30 -9.07 -44.17
CA GLU A 567 39.85 -8.35 -45.37
C GLU A 567 40.90 -7.34 -45.85
N LEU A 568 41.53 -6.61 -44.92
CA LEU A 568 42.65 -5.70 -45.23
C LEU A 568 43.85 -6.45 -45.79
N LYS A 569 44.21 -7.61 -45.24
CA LYS A 569 45.29 -8.47 -45.78
C LYS A 569 44.94 -9.00 -47.17
N LEU A 570 43.71 -9.45 -47.38
CA LEU A 570 43.25 -9.96 -48.67
C LEU A 570 43.22 -8.85 -49.73
N LYS A 571 42.79 -7.64 -49.36
CA LYS A 571 42.87 -6.44 -50.22
C LYS A 571 44.32 -6.05 -50.54
N ARG A 572 45.26 -6.19 -49.59
CA ARG A 572 46.70 -5.96 -49.83
C ARG A 572 47.29 -7.00 -50.78
N LEU A 573 47.00 -8.28 -50.58
CA LEU A 573 47.42 -9.37 -51.48
C LEU A 573 46.80 -9.24 -52.88
N GLN A 574 45.55 -8.81 -52.99
CA GLN A 574 44.93 -8.48 -54.29
C GLN A 574 45.58 -7.28 -54.96
N LYS A 575 46.07 -6.30 -54.18
CA LYS A 575 46.82 -5.15 -54.70
C LYS A 575 48.21 -5.56 -55.17
N GLU A 576 48.91 -6.41 -54.41
CA GLU A 576 50.21 -7.00 -54.78
C GLU A 576 50.10 -7.95 -55.98
N ASN A 577 49.04 -8.75 -56.12
CA ASN A 577 48.78 -9.60 -57.29
C ASN A 577 48.28 -8.82 -58.52
N LYS A 578 47.88 -7.55 -58.36
CA LYS A 578 47.66 -6.64 -59.50
C LYS A 578 48.96 -6.00 -59.99
N LEU A 579 50.00 -5.92 -59.16
CA LEU A 579 51.30 -5.37 -59.53
C LEU A 579 52.17 -6.22 -60.51
N PRO A 580 51.98 -7.55 -60.75
CA PRO A 580 52.78 -8.26 -61.75
C PRO A 580 52.18 -8.17 -63.17
N LYS A 581 50.94 -7.66 -63.34
CA LYS A 581 50.29 -7.53 -64.66
C LYS A 581 50.52 -6.18 -65.35
N GLN A 582 51.16 -5.22 -64.68
CA GLN A 582 51.48 -3.91 -65.27
C GLN A 582 52.98 -3.73 -65.63
N ALA A 583 53.84 -4.70 -65.32
CA ALA A 583 55.27 -4.63 -65.66
C ALA A 583 55.62 -5.08 -67.09
N ALA A 584 54.65 -5.52 -67.91
CA ALA A 584 54.89 -5.94 -69.29
C ALA A 584 54.56 -4.88 -70.37
N ALA A 585 54.06 -3.70 -70.00
CA ALA A 585 53.80 -2.64 -70.98
C ALA A 585 53.88 -1.25 -70.36
N SER A 586 55.09 -0.68 -70.31
CA SER A 586 55.37 0.69 -70.76
C SER A 586 56.74 1.16 -70.28
N LYS A 587 57.65 1.39 -71.22
CA LYS A 587 58.70 2.41 -71.10
C LYS A 587 58.46 3.43 -72.20
N GLY A 588 58.12 4.64 -71.78
CA GLY A 588 57.95 5.85 -72.58
C GLY A 588 58.09 7.05 -71.64
N THR A 589 59.15 7.81 -71.86
CA THR A 589 59.88 8.80 -71.04
C THR A 589 59.15 10.06 -70.54
N SER A 590 59.68 10.60 -69.41
CA SER A 590 59.76 12.01 -68.92
C SER A 590 58.50 12.77 -68.49
N ILE A 591 58.49 13.72 -67.53
CA ILE A 591 59.28 14.18 -66.35
C ILE A 591 58.48 15.40 -65.81
N SER A 592 58.61 15.69 -64.50
CA SER A 592 58.42 16.98 -63.78
C SER A 592 57.15 17.19 -62.94
N ILE A 593 57.14 17.83 -61.74
CA ILE A 593 58.12 18.12 -60.64
C ILE A 593 57.27 18.74 -59.47
N ASN A 594 57.60 18.37 -58.21
CA ASN A 594 57.46 19.04 -56.88
C ASN A 594 56.13 19.68 -56.34
N VAL A 595 55.61 19.35 -55.13
CA VAL A 595 56.09 19.45 -53.70
C VAL A 595 55.91 20.87 -53.14
N ASN A 596 55.51 21.16 -51.89
CA ASN A 596 54.93 20.54 -50.69
C ASN A 596 54.74 21.71 -49.68
N THR A 597 53.97 21.49 -48.59
CA THR A 597 54.31 21.69 -47.15
C THR A 597 52.97 21.80 -46.38
N SER A 598 52.52 20.94 -45.46
CA SER A 598 53.07 20.32 -44.22
C SER A 598 53.42 21.37 -43.14
N VAL A 599 53.08 21.28 -41.85
CA VAL A 599 52.52 20.23 -40.97
C VAL A 599 52.39 20.83 -39.52
N THR A 600 51.75 20.08 -38.58
CA THR A 600 51.77 20.14 -37.07
C THR A 600 51.05 21.32 -36.37
N ASP A 601 50.38 21.23 -35.20
CA ASP A 601 50.11 20.15 -34.22
C ASP A 601 49.13 20.63 -33.09
N ILE A 602 48.57 19.66 -32.34
CA ILE A 602 48.16 19.66 -30.89
C ILE A 602 46.80 20.25 -30.41
N GLU A 603 46.09 19.39 -29.64
CA GLU A 603 45.10 19.52 -28.53
C GLU A 603 43.67 20.12 -28.64
N SER A 604 42.78 19.43 -27.90
CA SER A 604 41.65 19.91 -27.07
C SER A 604 40.18 19.80 -27.57
N ASN A 605 39.35 19.27 -26.64
CA ASN A 605 37.97 19.57 -26.24
C ASN A 605 36.76 19.43 -27.19
N ASP A 606 35.83 18.58 -26.73
CA ASP A 606 34.38 18.79 -26.49
C ASP A 606 33.43 19.48 -27.51
N VAL A 607 32.31 18.77 -27.73
CA VAL A 607 30.90 19.27 -27.79
C VAL A 607 30.55 20.12 -29.04
N GLU A 608 29.39 20.17 -29.69
CA GLU A 608 27.96 19.77 -29.57
C GLU A 608 27.43 19.71 -31.04
N GLY A 609 26.39 18.96 -31.41
CA GLY A 609 25.02 19.47 -31.30
C GLY A 609 24.34 19.78 -32.65
N SER A 610 23.57 18.80 -33.14
CA SER A 610 22.19 18.94 -33.67
C SER A 610 21.84 19.55 -35.05
N LYS A 611 20.81 18.90 -35.64
CA LYS A 611 19.86 19.30 -36.71
C LYS A 611 20.36 19.18 -38.17
N ALA A 612 19.60 18.73 -39.17
CA ALA A 612 18.20 18.32 -39.27
C ALA A 612 17.92 17.62 -40.64
N LYS A 613 16.75 16.96 -40.70
CA LYS A 613 15.86 16.67 -41.86
C LYS A 613 16.37 15.69 -42.96
N GLN A 614 15.75 14.52 -43.18
CA GLN A 614 14.36 14.15 -43.59
C GLN A 614 14.19 14.10 -45.12
N VAL A 615 13.29 13.19 -45.55
CA VAL A 615 12.79 12.84 -46.92
C VAL A 615 13.43 11.54 -47.44
N SER A 616 12.78 10.36 -47.57
CA SER A 616 11.41 9.87 -47.86
C SER A 616 11.22 9.40 -49.32
N ALA A 617 10.53 8.25 -49.42
CA ALA A 617 9.89 7.59 -50.58
C ALA A 617 10.85 6.94 -51.60
N GLY A 618 10.76 5.64 -51.91
CA GLY A 618 9.61 4.89 -52.46
C GLY A 618 9.88 4.72 -53.96
N THR A 619 9.74 3.60 -54.67
CA THR A 619 8.84 2.45 -54.59
C THR A 619 9.39 1.35 -55.54
N GLU A 620 8.91 0.14 -55.31
CA GLU A 620 9.11 -1.15 -55.99
C GLU A 620 8.98 -1.14 -57.52
N LEU A 621 9.67 -2.08 -58.19
CA LEU A 621 9.09 -2.89 -59.27
C LEU A 621 9.89 -4.21 -59.42
N GLU A 622 9.15 -5.32 -59.43
CA GLU A 622 9.61 -6.70 -59.64
C GLU A 622 10.16 -6.91 -61.07
N ASP A 623 11.08 -7.85 -61.25
CA ASP A 623 10.83 -8.93 -62.21
C ASP A 623 11.68 -10.19 -61.97
N THR A 624 11.16 -11.27 -62.53
CA THR A 624 11.27 -12.65 -62.10
C THR A 624 12.17 -13.46 -63.04
N ALA A 625 12.60 -14.63 -62.55
CA ALA A 625 12.92 -15.87 -63.28
C ALA A 625 14.36 -16.18 -63.71
N ALA A 626 14.92 -17.16 -62.98
CA ALA A 626 15.45 -18.46 -63.45
C ALA A 626 16.68 -18.46 -64.39
N ARG A 627 17.66 -19.38 -64.31
CA ARG A 627 17.94 -20.61 -63.55
C ARG A 627 19.38 -20.99 -64.00
N GLY A 628 20.17 -21.64 -63.16
CA GLY A 628 21.21 -22.56 -63.64
C GLY A 628 22.61 -22.42 -63.06
N GLN A 629 22.90 -23.33 -62.13
CA GLN A 629 24.08 -24.21 -62.13
C GLN A 629 25.27 -23.90 -61.19
N GLU A 630 25.43 -24.86 -60.28
CA GLU A 630 26.66 -25.44 -59.70
C GLU A 630 27.41 -24.72 -58.57
N ASP A 631 27.16 -25.26 -57.36
CA ASP A 631 28.16 -25.87 -56.50
C ASP A 631 29.63 -25.46 -56.71
N ALA A 632 30.07 -24.52 -55.87
CA ALA A 632 31.43 -24.52 -55.35
C ALA A 632 31.39 -24.08 -53.87
N LYS A 633 31.46 -25.07 -52.97
CA LYS A 633 31.71 -24.90 -51.53
C LYS A 633 32.87 -23.91 -51.31
N ALA A 634 32.56 -22.70 -50.85
CA ALA A 634 33.55 -21.84 -50.20
C ALA A 634 33.91 -22.46 -48.84
N PRO A 635 35.21 -22.53 -48.47
CA PRO A 635 35.61 -23.13 -47.21
C PRO A 635 35.09 -22.28 -46.03
N ASP A 636 34.63 -22.99 -45.00
CA ASP A 636 33.96 -22.47 -43.82
C ASP A 636 34.90 -21.62 -42.93
N MET A 637 35.22 -20.40 -43.38
CA MET A 637 36.12 -19.43 -42.75
C MET A 637 35.46 -18.63 -41.62
N SER A 638 34.50 -19.22 -40.90
CA SER A 638 33.60 -18.47 -40.02
C SER A 638 33.56 -18.94 -38.56
N SER A 639 34.23 -20.04 -38.23
CA SER A 639 34.23 -20.63 -36.88
C SER A 639 35.25 -19.96 -35.96
N LEU A 640 34.91 -19.76 -34.67
CA LEU A 640 35.79 -19.16 -33.66
C LEU A 640 37.18 -19.85 -33.57
N LYS A 641 37.22 -21.15 -33.92
CA LYS A 641 38.42 -21.99 -34.00
C LYS A 641 39.44 -21.48 -35.02
N THR A 642 38.98 -21.00 -36.18
CA THR A 642 39.86 -20.44 -37.23
C THR A 642 40.42 -19.05 -36.88
N LEU A 643 39.84 -18.39 -35.87
CA LEU A 643 40.21 -17.04 -35.43
C LEU A 643 41.02 -17.01 -34.12
N GLY A 644 41.31 -18.17 -33.52
CA GLY A 644 42.12 -18.28 -32.29
C GLY A 644 41.46 -17.69 -31.04
N LEU A 645 40.13 -17.61 -31.01
CA LEU A 645 39.36 -17.05 -29.89
C LEU A 645 38.93 -18.14 -28.89
N PRO A 646 38.88 -17.86 -27.57
CA PRO A 646 38.45 -18.83 -26.56
C PRO A 646 37.01 -19.26 -26.83
N GLN A 647 36.77 -20.58 -26.82
CA GLN A 647 35.43 -21.14 -26.99
C GLN A 647 34.69 -21.12 -25.66
N PRO A 648 33.39 -20.78 -25.65
CA PRO A 648 32.55 -21.01 -24.49
C PRO A 648 32.39 -22.53 -24.25
N ASP A 649 32.40 -22.96 -22.98
CA ASP A 649 32.29 -24.37 -22.58
C ASP A 649 30.90 -24.99 -22.85
N PHE A 650 29.96 -24.21 -23.40
CA PHE A 650 28.59 -24.63 -23.68
C PHE A 650 28.15 -24.29 -25.11
N HIS A 651 27.32 -25.17 -25.69
CA HIS A 651 26.72 -24.99 -27.02
C HIS A 651 25.33 -24.35 -26.96
N SER A 652 24.57 -24.63 -25.90
CA SER A 652 23.18 -24.16 -25.74
C SER A 652 22.99 -23.33 -24.47
N LEU A 653 22.30 -22.19 -24.61
CA LEU A 653 21.88 -21.34 -23.50
C LEU A 653 20.35 -21.34 -23.42
N ILE A 654 19.81 -21.79 -22.29
CA ILE A 654 18.38 -21.77 -21.99
C ILE A 654 18.13 -20.64 -21.00
N LEU A 655 17.28 -19.69 -21.41
CA LEU A 655 16.79 -18.63 -20.53
C LEU A 655 15.46 -19.08 -19.94
N ASP A 656 15.45 -19.39 -18.65
CA ASP A 656 14.21 -19.64 -17.92
C ASP A 656 13.50 -18.30 -17.65
N LEU A 657 12.43 -18.09 -18.42
CA LEU A 657 11.57 -16.92 -18.41
C LEU A 657 10.22 -17.19 -17.73
N SER A 658 10.10 -18.27 -16.95
CA SER A 658 8.87 -18.63 -16.23
C SER A 658 8.34 -17.54 -15.29
N SER A 659 9.20 -16.63 -14.84
CA SER A 659 8.85 -15.50 -13.99
C SER A 659 8.36 -14.26 -14.75
N LEU A 660 8.33 -14.25 -16.09
CA LEU A 660 7.85 -13.12 -16.88
C LEU A 660 6.32 -13.00 -16.84
N SER A 661 5.81 -11.94 -16.19
CA SER A 661 4.40 -11.56 -16.24
C SER A 661 4.11 -10.44 -17.25
N PHE A 662 5.09 -9.64 -17.65
CA PHE A 662 4.99 -8.66 -18.73
C PHE A 662 6.35 -8.41 -19.39
N VAL A 663 6.33 -7.91 -20.63
CA VAL A 663 7.53 -7.60 -21.41
C VAL A 663 7.42 -6.19 -21.97
N ASP A 664 8.37 -5.32 -21.63
CA ASP A 664 8.43 -3.96 -22.16
C ASP A 664 9.36 -3.84 -23.39
N THR A 665 9.36 -2.66 -24.01
CA THR A 665 10.14 -2.42 -25.23
C THR A 665 11.65 -2.48 -24.98
N VAL A 666 12.11 -2.15 -23.78
CA VAL A 666 13.53 -2.17 -23.38
C VAL A 666 14.00 -3.61 -23.17
N CYS A 667 13.18 -4.45 -22.54
CA CYS A 667 13.38 -5.89 -22.41
C CYS A 667 13.50 -6.55 -23.79
N LEU A 668 12.60 -6.24 -24.74
CA LEU A 668 12.69 -6.76 -26.11
C LEU A 668 13.96 -6.33 -26.82
N LYS A 669 14.37 -5.06 -26.68
CA LYS A 669 15.63 -4.57 -27.24
C LYS A 669 16.83 -5.28 -26.62
N SER A 670 16.82 -5.48 -25.30
CA SER A 670 17.88 -6.17 -24.57
C SER A 670 17.97 -7.63 -24.98
N LEU A 671 16.84 -8.34 -25.07
CA LEU A 671 16.76 -9.71 -25.55
C LEU A 671 17.18 -9.86 -27.02
N LYS A 672 16.82 -8.91 -27.89
CA LYS A 672 17.27 -8.89 -29.30
C LYS A 672 18.75 -8.58 -29.46
N ASN A 673 19.28 -7.74 -28.56
CA ASN A 673 20.69 -7.37 -28.55
C ASN A 673 21.56 -8.43 -27.89
N LEU A 674 20.98 -9.41 -27.18
CA LEU A 674 21.72 -10.57 -26.70
C LEU A 674 22.37 -11.27 -27.89
N PRO A 675 23.70 -11.35 -27.93
CA PRO A 675 24.43 -11.81 -29.10
C PRO A 675 24.18 -13.26 -29.50
N TRP A 676 23.69 -14.08 -28.56
CA TRP A 676 23.20 -15.44 -28.82
C TRP A 676 21.99 -15.45 -29.79
N SER A 677 21.12 -14.42 -29.77
CA SER A 677 20.02 -14.24 -30.74
C SER A 677 20.51 -14.00 -32.17
N ARG A 678 21.69 -13.41 -32.33
CA ARG A 678 22.28 -13.12 -33.66
C ARG A 678 23.04 -14.31 -34.25
N SER A 679 23.54 -15.23 -33.42
CA SER A 679 24.20 -16.46 -33.88
C SER A 679 23.19 -17.54 -34.28
N LEU A 680 22.07 -17.67 -33.57
CA LEU A 680 20.98 -18.61 -33.92
C LEU A 680 20.26 -18.27 -35.23
N ARG A 681 20.45 -17.06 -35.78
CA ARG A 681 19.86 -16.69 -37.08
C ARG A 681 20.64 -17.25 -38.28
N ARG A 682 21.80 -17.87 -38.07
CA ARG A 682 22.68 -18.41 -39.12
C ARG A 682 22.95 -19.91 -39.04
N GLY A 683 22.50 -20.59 -37.98
CA GLY A 683 22.41 -22.04 -37.91
C GLY A 683 20.95 -22.44 -37.85
N THR A 684 20.54 -23.46 -38.59
CA THR A 684 19.19 -24.05 -38.55
C THR A 684 18.86 -24.53 -37.14
N SER A 685 18.34 -23.65 -36.30
CA SER A 685 17.63 -23.96 -35.05
C SER A 685 16.80 -22.73 -34.70
N SER A 686 15.49 -22.90 -34.76
CA SER A 686 14.51 -21.85 -34.62
C SER A 686 14.52 -21.25 -33.21
N MET A 687 14.62 -19.93 -33.14
CA MET A 687 14.18 -19.16 -31.98
C MET A 687 12.70 -18.82 -32.25
N HIS A 688 11.77 -19.67 -31.82
CA HIS A 688 10.34 -19.35 -31.82
C HIS A 688 10.06 -18.33 -30.71
N LEU A 689 10.30 -17.06 -31.02
CA LEU A 689 9.60 -15.96 -30.35
C LEU A 689 8.20 -15.90 -30.96
N SER A 690 7.22 -16.41 -30.23
CA SER A 690 5.81 -16.16 -30.51
C SER A 690 5.55 -14.65 -30.68
N PRO A 691 4.93 -14.20 -31.80
CA PRO A 691 4.52 -12.81 -31.97
C PRO A 691 3.30 -12.39 -31.15
N SER A 692 2.73 -13.24 -30.29
CA SER A 692 1.37 -13.01 -29.74
C SER A 692 1.29 -12.48 -28.30
N SER A 693 2.38 -12.01 -27.71
CA SER A 693 2.34 -11.25 -26.43
C SER A 693 2.28 -9.73 -26.60
N ILE A 694 2.30 -9.21 -27.84
CA ILE A 694 2.32 -7.77 -28.12
C ILE A 694 1.29 -7.45 -29.19
N SER A 695 0.03 -7.40 -28.77
CA SER A 695 -1.04 -6.72 -29.51
C SER A 695 -1.51 -5.50 -28.71
N LEU A 696 -0.68 -4.46 -28.70
CA LEU A 696 -1.15 -3.09 -28.47
C LEU A 696 -1.50 -2.50 -29.84
N PRO A 697 -2.74 -2.02 -30.08
CA PRO A 697 -3.07 -1.39 -31.34
C PRO A 697 -2.49 0.03 -31.35
N LEU A 698 -1.31 0.19 -31.94
CA LEU A 698 -0.70 1.51 -32.21
C LEU A 698 -1.06 2.05 -33.61
N SER A 699 -2.05 1.47 -34.30
CA SER A 699 -2.41 1.82 -35.69
C SER A 699 -3.75 2.55 -35.86
N THR A 700 -4.45 2.91 -34.78
CA THR A 700 -5.77 3.58 -34.86
C THR A 700 -5.77 5.05 -34.41
N MET A 701 -4.60 5.69 -34.25
CA MET A 701 -4.50 7.09 -33.83
C MET A 701 -3.94 8.07 -34.88
N LEU A 702 -3.63 7.61 -36.10
CA LEU A 702 -3.05 8.46 -37.16
C LEU A 702 -3.91 8.60 -38.42
N SER A 703 -5.17 8.14 -38.41
CA SER A 703 -6.10 8.23 -39.56
C SER A 703 -7.40 8.99 -39.27
N SER A 704 -7.47 9.80 -38.20
CA SER A 704 -8.66 10.60 -37.85
C SER A 704 -8.38 12.10 -37.72
N LEU A 705 -7.44 12.61 -38.49
CA LEU A 705 -7.13 14.04 -38.58
C LEU A 705 -6.90 14.44 -40.04
N HIS A 706 -7.91 14.22 -40.90
CA HIS A 706 -8.13 14.95 -42.16
C HIS A 706 -9.54 14.65 -42.73
N SER A 707 -10.20 15.69 -43.26
CA SER A 707 -11.57 15.74 -43.84
C SER A 707 -12.72 15.68 -42.80
N ASN A 708 -13.28 16.77 -42.28
CA ASN A 708 -13.94 17.96 -42.85
C ASN A 708 -15.39 17.71 -43.32
N THR A 709 -16.33 18.35 -42.59
CA THR A 709 -17.51 19.10 -43.07
C THR A 709 -18.62 18.41 -43.87
N GLN A 710 -19.80 18.30 -43.23
CA GLN A 710 -21.15 18.76 -43.65
C GLN A 710 -22.26 17.79 -43.21
N GLY A 711 -23.24 18.29 -42.45
CA GLY A 711 -24.57 17.66 -42.29
C GLY A 711 -25.46 17.95 -43.52
N PRO A 712 -26.78 17.64 -43.52
CA PRO A 712 -27.67 17.40 -42.38
C PRO A 712 -28.59 16.15 -42.49
N ALA A 713 -29.37 15.92 -41.41
CA ALA A 713 -30.54 15.02 -41.27
C ALA A 713 -31.76 15.52 -42.10
N PRO A 714 -33.01 14.96 -42.05
CA PRO A 714 -33.62 13.87 -41.24
C PRO A 714 -34.40 12.84 -42.12
N SER A 715 -35.14 11.78 -41.69
CA SER A 715 -36.37 11.76 -40.88
C SER A 715 -36.96 10.32 -40.84
N THR A 716 -37.46 9.92 -39.65
CA THR A 716 -38.76 9.24 -39.36
C THR A 716 -39.38 8.13 -40.26
N LEU A 717 -39.79 7.03 -39.60
CA LEU A 717 -41.18 6.52 -39.41
C LEU A 717 -41.31 4.98 -39.52
N PHE A 718 -41.76 4.39 -38.40
CA PHE A 718 -42.81 3.36 -38.22
C PHE A 718 -42.98 2.25 -39.26
N TRP A 719 -43.09 1.00 -38.79
CA TRP A 719 -44.30 0.15 -38.90
C TRP A 719 -44.18 -1.08 -37.96
N LEU A 720 -45.17 -1.25 -37.09
CA LEU A 720 -45.60 -2.51 -36.45
C LEU A 720 -46.86 -2.94 -37.23
N PRO A 721 -47.16 -4.25 -37.42
CA PRO A 721 -47.93 -4.95 -36.39
C PRO A 721 -47.79 -6.49 -36.30
N ASN A 722 -48.18 -7.01 -35.12
CA ASN A 722 -48.80 -8.29 -34.75
C ASN A 722 -48.71 -9.53 -35.68
N SER A 723 -48.39 -10.69 -35.07
CA SER A 723 -49.41 -11.71 -34.73
C SER A 723 -48.76 -13.02 -34.24
N ASP A 724 -49.47 -13.65 -33.31
CA ASP A 724 -49.24 -14.93 -32.61
C ASP A 724 -48.67 -16.10 -33.43
N ARG A 725 -47.80 -16.88 -32.78
CA ARG A 725 -47.86 -18.34 -32.79
C ARG A 725 -47.11 -18.94 -31.60
N ALA A 726 -47.86 -19.65 -30.77
CA ALA A 726 -47.35 -20.59 -29.79
C ALA A 726 -46.62 -21.74 -30.49
N ALA A 727 -45.42 -22.06 -30.02
CA ALA A 727 -44.78 -23.35 -30.24
C ALA A 727 -43.83 -23.65 -29.07
N THR A 728 -44.14 -24.74 -28.40
CA THR A 728 -43.39 -25.48 -27.38
C THR A 728 -41.92 -25.72 -27.76
N LEU A 729 -40.99 -25.46 -26.84
CA LEU A 729 -39.60 -25.96 -26.89
C LEU A 729 -39.14 -26.41 -25.49
N PRO A 730 -38.29 -27.45 -25.39
CA PRO A 730 -38.12 -28.26 -24.20
C PRO A 730 -37.03 -27.74 -23.24
N GLU A 731 -37.05 -28.33 -22.04
CA GLU A 731 -36.01 -28.29 -21.01
C GLU A 731 -34.58 -28.42 -21.56
N THR A 732 -33.67 -27.60 -21.05
CA THR A 732 -32.30 -27.98 -20.64
C THR A 732 -31.61 -26.75 -20.04
N ALA A 733 -31.87 -26.50 -18.76
CA ALA A 733 -31.12 -25.55 -17.95
C ALA A 733 -29.92 -26.26 -17.31
N HIS A 734 -28.73 -26.11 -17.87
CA HIS A 734 -27.48 -26.46 -17.18
C HIS A 734 -27.11 -25.37 -16.17
N LEU A 735 -27.56 -25.57 -14.93
CA LEU A 735 -27.03 -24.91 -13.74
C LEU A 735 -25.62 -25.47 -13.43
N TRP A 736 -24.59 -24.62 -13.49
CA TRP A 736 -23.36 -24.83 -12.73
C TRP A 736 -23.45 -24.01 -11.43
N ARG A 737 -24.05 -24.61 -10.39
CA ARG A 737 -23.89 -24.18 -8.99
C ARG A 737 -22.84 -25.07 -8.33
N LEU A 738 -21.66 -24.52 -8.06
CA LEU A 738 -20.69 -25.11 -7.14
C LEU A 738 -21.23 -24.98 -5.71
N ARG A 739 -21.61 -26.09 -5.07
CA ARG A 739 -21.82 -26.15 -3.62
C ARG A 739 -20.46 -26.29 -2.92
N PRO A 740 -20.23 -25.55 -1.81
CA PRO A 740 -19.10 -25.77 -0.93
C PRO A 740 -19.31 -27.04 -0.09
N VAL A 741 -18.24 -27.82 0.07
CA VAL A 741 -18.21 -29.03 0.91
C VAL A 741 -18.18 -28.61 2.38
N THR A 742 -19.33 -28.69 3.05
CA THR A 742 -19.44 -28.77 4.51
C THR A 742 -19.30 -30.23 4.91
N ARG A 743 -18.39 -30.53 5.83
CA ARG A 743 -18.11 -31.88 6.33
C ARG A 743 -18.48 -31.95 7.81
N GLU A 744 -19.74 -32.24 8.10
CA GLU A 744 -20.20 -32.83 9.36
C GLU A 744 -21.36 -33.74 9.00
N ASP A 745 -21.25 -35.03 9.31
CA ASP A 745 -22.38 -35.88 9.67
C ASP A 745 -21.87 -37.17 10.36
N PRO A 746 -22.69 -37.75 11.26
CA PRO A 746 -22.29 -38.67 12.32
C PRO A 746 -22.35 -40.14 11.88
N LEU A 747 -21.61 -41.01 12.57
CA LEU A 747 -21.73 -42.47 12.44
C LEU A 747 -22.36 -43.10 13.70
N PRO A 748 -23.12 -44.20 13.55
CA PRO A 748 -24.05 -44.69 14.56
C PRO A 748 -23.42 -45.64 15.58
N LEU A 749 -24.03 -45.64 16.78
CA LEU A 749 -23.82 -46.57 17.88
C LEU A 749 -24.21 -48.01 17.49
N GLY A 750 -23.31 -48.95 17.78
CA GLY A 750 -23.58 -50.39 17.86
C GLY A 750 -23.21 -50.91 19.26
N CYS A 751 -24.17 -51.56 19.90
CA CYS A 751 -24.14 -52.12 21.25
C CYS A 751 -23.03 -53.16 21.50
N LEU A 752 -22.46 -53.15 22.71
CA LEU A 752 -22.03 -54.38 23.43
C LEU A 752 -21.86 -54.11 24.95
N GLN A 753 -22.83 -54.64 25.69
CA GLN A 753 -22.84 -55.20 27.06
C GLN A 753 -22.12 -54.53 28.27
N MET A 754 -22.95 -54.22 29.28
CA MET A 754 -22.67 -54.10 30.73
C MET A 754 -22.10 -55.41 31.32
N SER A 755 -21.35 -55.47 32.44
CA SER A 755 -21.71 -55.08 33.82
C SER A 755 -20.51 -55.37 34.80
N PRO A 756 -20.59 -55.26 36.15
CA PRO A 756 -20.21 -54.09 36.94
C PRO A 756 -19.20 -54.42 38.07
N ARG A 757 -18.63 -53.41 38.74
CA ARG A 757 -18.26 -53.49 40.17
C ARG A 757 -18.16 -52.10 40.79
N SER A 758 -18.69 -52.03 42.01
CA SER A 758 -19.06 -50.86 42.80
C SER A 758 -17.96 -50.52 43.84
N PRO A 759 -18.20 -49.72 44.90
CA PRO A 759 -17.57 -48.42 45.11
C PRO A 759 -16.68 -48.37 46.38
N LEU A 760 -15.94 -47.28 46.60
CA LEU A 760 -15.52 -46.94 47.96
C LEU A 760 -15.38 -45.43 48.16
N HIS A 761 -16.11 -44.98 49.18
CA HIS A 761 -16.13 -43.65 49.80
C HIS A 761 -14.76 -43.26 50.39
N THR A 762 -14.46 -41.96 50.46
CA THR A 762 -14.46 -41.19 51.73
C THR A 762 -14.10 -39.71 51.54
N HIS A 763 -14.76 -38.87 52.34
CA HIS A 763 -14.62 -37.42 52.48
C HIS A 763 -13.30 -36.99 53.13
N ALA A 764 -12.83 -35.77 52.87
CA ALA A 764 -12.66 -34.71 53.89
C ALA A 764 -12.04 -33.41 53.34
N HIS A 765 -12.30 -32.33 54.08
CA HIS A 765 -12.22 -30.91 53.78
C HIS A 765 -10.82 -30.25 53.87
N ASN A 766 -10.75 -29.06 53.24
CA ASN A 766 -10.10 -27.81 53.67
C ASN A 766 -8.68 -27.39 53.21
N SER A 767 -8.73 -26.26 52.47
CA SER A 767 -7.97 -25.01 52.59
C SER A 767 -6.49 -24.94 52.18
N GLY A 768 -6.21 -24.00 51.26
CA GLY A 768 -5.01 -23.15 51.34
C GLY A 768 -4.23 -22.95 50.04
N MET A 769 -4.27 -21.71 49.52
CA MET A 769 -3.22 -21.03 48.75
C MET A 769 -2.70 -21.67 47.45
N GLU A 770 -3.07 -21.09 46.30
CA GLU A 770 -2.24 -21.17 45.09
C GLU A 770 -1.73 -19.78 44.70
N VAL A 771 -0.40 -19.68 44.83
CA VAL A 771 0.47 -18.62 44.36
C VAL A 771 0.73 -18.84 42.87
N LEU A 772 0.58 -17.77 42.07
CA LEU A 772 1.00 -17.74 40.67
C LEU A 772 2.51 -17.97 40.54
N GLY A 773 2.89 -19.04 39.85
CA GLY A 773 4.26 -19.31 39.41
C GLY A 773 4.29 -19.81 37.98
N LEU A 774 4.88 -19.01 37.08
CA LEU A 774 5.33 -19.44 35.75
C LEU A 774 6.38 -20.55 35.89
N GLN A 775 6.14 -21.72 35.29
CA GLN A 775 7.22 -22.56 34.76
C GLN A 775 6.68 -23.65 33.82
N VAL A 776 6.85 -23.46 32.50
CA VAL A 776 6.76 -24.55 31.53
C VAL A 776 8.17 -25.11 31.37
N GLN A 777 8.40 -26.26 32.00
CA GLN A 777 9.64 -27.02 31.93
C GLN A 777 9.44 -28.14 30.90
N CYS A 778 9.97 -27.94 29.68
CA CYS A 778 10.08 -29.02 28.69
C CYS A 778 11.41 -29.74 28.89
N SER A 779 11.33 -30.98 29.38
CA SER A 779 12.44 -31.93 29.43
C SER A 779 12.90 -32.34 28.03
N ARG A 780 14.22 -32.30 27.80
CA ARG A 780 14.98 -33.04 26.77
C ARG A 780 15.66 -34.23 27.48
N PRO A 781 15.92 -35.38 26.82
CA PRO A 781 17.06 -35.47 25.91
C PRO A 781 16.87 -36.37 24.67
N GLY A 782 17.61 -36.07 23.61
CA GLY A 782 17.68 -36.87 22.38
C GLY A 782 18.50 -36.19 21.29
N ILE A 783 19.70 -36.70 21.05
CA ILE A 783 20.85 -36.13 20.34
C ILE A 783 20.69 -36.28 18.80
N ARG A 784 21.01 -35.24 17.99
CA ARG A 784 22.06 -35.26 16.92
C ARG A 784 21.93 -34.14 15.85
N HIS A 785 23.11 -33.59 15.53
CA HIS A 785 23.56 -32.81 14.37
C HIS A 785 23.11 -31.34 14.17
N TRP A 786 24.05 -30.45 14.49
CA TRP A 786 24.14 -29.06 14.04
C TRP A 786 24.52 -28.96 12.55
N PRO A 787 23.99 -28.01 11.77
CA PRO A 787 24.64 -27.55 10.56
C PRO A 787 25.56 -26.35 10.85
N SER A 788 26.84 -26.57 10.56
CA SER A 788 27.89 -25.65 10.06
C SER A 788 27.67 -24.12 10.15
N TRP A 789 28.59 -23.47 10.85
CA TRP A 789 28.78 -22.01 10.99
C TRP A 789 29.10 -21.23 9.69
N ARG A 790 29.15 -21.88 8.51
CA ARG A 790 29.50 -21.18 7.24
C ARG A 790 28.33 -20.48 6.53
N SER A 791 27.07 -20.84 6.79
CA SER A 791 25.92 -20.18 6.14
C SER A 791 25.53 -18.83 6.74
N MET A 792 25.99 -18.51 7.95
CA MET A 792 25.69 -17.23 8.62
C MET A 792 26.51 -16.05 8.08
N HIS A 793 27.71 -16.30 7.55
CA HIS A 793 28.57 -15.24 7.02
C HIS A 793 28.12 -14.69 5.66
N VAL A 794 27.48 -15.51 4.82
CA VAL A 794 26.98 -15.08 3.50
C VAL A 794 25.72 -14.20 3.62
N PHE A 795 24.88 -14.46 4.62
CA PHE A 795 23.70 -13.63 4.91
C PHE A 795 24.06 -12.30 5.63
N SER A 796 25.18 -12.27 6.36
CA SER A 796 25.66 -11.06 7.07
C SER A 796 26.30 -10.03 6.13
N LEU A 797 27.01 -10.47 5.09
CA LEU A 797 27.59 -9.58 4.07
C LEU A 797 26.50 -8.92 3.19
N ARG A 798 25.44 -9.66 2.85
CA ARG A 798 24.34 -9.20 1.96
C ARG A 798 23.50 -8.04 2.53
N ASN A 799 23.43 -7.91 3.86
CA ASN A 799 22.76 -6.80 4.52
C ASN A 799 23.66 -5.58 4.73
N LYS A 800 24.99 -5.72 4.73
CA LYS A 800 25.90 -4.59 4.91
C LYS A 800 25.86 -3.65 3.70
N ASP A 801 25.80 -4.18 2.48
CA ASP A 801 25.74 -3.36 1.26
C ASP A 801 24.40 -2.62 1.13
N LEU A 802 23.29 -3.28 1.45
CA LEU A 802 21.97 -2.64 1.45
C LEU A 802 21.81 -1.61 2.58
N PHE A 803 22.36 -1.90 3.77
CA PHE A 803 22.37 -0.97 4.90
C PHE A 803 23.28 0.23 4.62
N ALA A 804 24.45 0.02 4.02
CA ALA A 804 25.35 1.09 3.59
C ALA A 804 24.74 1.97 2.48
N GLN A 805 24.04 1.37 1.51
CA GLN A 805 23.30 2.12 0.48
C GLN A 805 22.11 2.89 1.05
N CYS A 806 21.35 2.31 1.99
CA CYS A 806 20.27 3.02 2.69
C CYS A 806 20.80 4.13 3.60
N GLN A 807 21.95 3.92 4.26
CA GLN A 807 22.61 4.90 5.11
C GLN A 807 23.20 6.05 4.28
N ALA A 808 23.71 5.76 3.08
CA ALA A 808 24.14 6.77 2.10
C ALA A 808 22.96 7.59 1.55
N LEU A 809 21.81 6.96 1.29
CA LEU A 809 20.58 7.65 0.88
C LEU A 809 19.97 8.50 2.00
N LEU A 810 20.02 8.04 3.25
CA LEU A 810 19.64 8.83 4.43
C LEU A 810 20.58 10.04 4.63
N TRP A 811 21.88 9.87 4.36
CA TRP A 811 22.85 10.97 4.37
C TRP A 811 22.62 11.97 3.24
N LEU A 812 22.31 11.51 2.02
CA LEU A 812 21.96 12.35 0.88
C LEU A 812 20.62 13.08 1.08
N GLY A 813 19.63 12.43 1.69
CA GLY A 813 18.36 13.05 2.08
C GLY A 813 18.54 14.10 3.18
N GLY A 814 19.43 13.86 4.15
CA GLY A 814 19.82 14.82 5.18
C GLY A 814 20.58 16.03 4.61
N ALA A 815 21.45 15.80 3.61
CA ALA A 815 22.20 16.87 2.95
C ALA A 815 21.32 17.76 2.05
N LEU A 816 20.29 17.20 1.41
CA LEU A 816 19.30 17.98 0.63
C LEU A 816 18.33 18.79 1.51
N ALA A 817 18.04 18.30 2.73
CA ALA A 817 17.27 19.06 3.72
C ALA A 817 18.10 20.18 4.40
N GLY A 818 19.43 20.04 4.45
CA GLY A 818 20.35 21.07 4.95
C GLY A 818 20.70 22.18 3.95
N ALA A 819 20.31 22.07 2.68
CA ALA A 819 20.60 23.05 1.63
C ALA A 819 19.52 24.14 1.47
N ARG A 820 18.52 24.18 2.36
CA ARG A 820 17.63 25.33 2.60
C ARG A 820 17.49 25.56 4.09
N VAL A 821 18.55 26.09 4.69
CA VAL A 821 18.52 26.85 5.94
C VAL A 821 19.17 28.19 5.66
#